data_AF-C7DRJ8-F1
#
_entry.id   AF-C7DRJ8-F1
#
_cell.length_a   1.000
_cell.length_b   1.000
_cell.length_c   1.000
_cell.angle_alpha   90.00
_cell.angle_beta   90.00
_cell.angle_gamma   90.00
#
_symmetry.space_group_name_H-M   'P 1'
#
loop_
_entity.id
_entity.type
_entity.pdbx_description
1 polymer ?
#
loop_
_entity_poly.entity_id
_entity_poly.type
_entity_poly.pdbx_seq_one_letter_code
_entity_poly.pdbx_strand_id
1 'polypeptide(L)'
;MSTEGALSRSRLLPSLLGILLLLMGLVLLAGGVKLSTLGGSLYYLLAGIGLALTGVLLIMARRAALGLYALVLFASTVWALWEVGLDWWQLVPRLAMLFVLGIVMLLPWFRRPLLTGDASATGTRALGAAVVIAGVAALASQFTNPGEIKGQLDRDSVPGMTNTAPAMPDGDWNSYGRSAHGDRYSPLAQITPENVSKLVPAWTYRTGDLPGPNDPGETTAENTPLKANGMLYVCTPHSQVIALEPETGKEIWRFDPKLSTQKAQNFKGWAHMTCRGVTYHDDAAYASAEQSPTGTASTTPASSVCPRRIFLPTADTRLIALNADTGKMCEDFGDKGQVDLTANIGGFTAGGYYSTSPPAVTQNLVVIGGHVTDNVSTDEPSGVIRAYDVHTGQLVWNWDSGNPDDTTPIAEGKTYTRNSPNMWSMFSVDEKLGMLYLPMGNQTPDQFGGFRTPESEKYAAGLTALDIATGKVRWYFQFTHHDLWDMDVGGQPTLMDLKTADGVKPAVLASTKQGSIYVLDRSNGQPIVPIKEIPVPQGAVEGDHTSPTQPMSDLNFVPPVLKESDMWGVTPFDQMLCRIDFKSLRYDGMFTPPSLQGSIVYPGNFGVFDWGGISVDPVRQLAFVNPSYMAFKSKLVPAAEVAGGPGRKSETEGVQPNKGAPYGVILEALLSPMGLPCQAPAWGYVAAVDLTTNKTLWKHKNGTVRDSSPVPIPLSMGVPSLGGPFTTASGLAFLSGTLDQYLRAYDVKNGKQLWEGRLPAGAQTTPMTYTGKDGKQYVLVVAGGHGSLGTKQGDYVIAYKLPD
;
A
#
# COMPACT_ATOMS: atom_id res chain seq x y z
N MET A 1 -9.53 -66.28 22.91
CA MET A 1 -9.44 -64.93 22.32
C MET A 1 -9.62 -65.07 20.82
N SER A 2 -10.76 -64.63 20.28
CA SER A 2 -11.16 -64.89 18.88
C SER A 2 -10.31 -64.10 17.88
N THR A 3 -9.95 -64.75 16.77
CA THR A 3 -9.25 -64.19 15.60
C THR A 3 -10.02 -63.04 14.92
N GLU A 4 -11.32 -62.89 15.19
CA GLU A 4 -12.14 -61.78 14.71
C GLU A 4 -11.72 -60.41 15.30
N GLY A 5 -11.26 -60.38 16.56
CA GLY A 5 -10.80 -59.12 17.19
C GLY A 5 -9.50 -58.57 16.59
N ALA A 6 -8.63 -59.45 16.07
CA ALA A 6 -7.37 -59.08 15.43
C ALA A 6 -7.54 -58.65 13.97
N LEU A 7 -8.51 -59.25 13.25
CA LEU A 7 -8.89 -58.86 11.89
C LEU A 7 -9.68 -57.54 11.85
N SER A 8 -10.44 -57.22 12.90
CA SER A 8 -11.14 -55.94 13.03
C SER A 8 -10.18 -54.75 13.23
N ARG A 9 -9.17 -54.89 14.10
CA ARG A 9 -8.15 -53.85 14.33
C ARG A 9 -7.26 -53.57 13.12
N SER A 10 -7.04 -54.54 12.24
CA SER A 10 -6.19 -54.36 11.06
C SER A 10 -6.87 -53.55 9.94
N ARG A 11 -8.20 -53.51 9.89
CA ARG A 11 -8.96 -52.77 8.86
C ARG A 11 -9.38 -51.36 9.28
N LEU A 12 -9.38 -51.08 10.58
CA LEU A 12 -9.83 -49.80 11.14
C LEU A 12 -9.11 -48.59 10.52
N LEU A 13 -7.77 -48.63 10.45
CA LEU A 13 -6.97 -47.51 9.93
C LEU A 13 -7.24 -47.22 8.43
N PRO A 14 -7.18 -48.21 7.51
CA PRO A 14 -7.62 -48.02 6.12
C PRO A 14 -9.06 -47.54 5.99
N SER A 15 -10.00 -48.05 6.79
CA SER A 15 -11.40 -47.63 6.73
C SER A 15 -11.59 -46.18 7.18
N LEU A 16 -10.93 -45.74 8.26
CA LEU A 16 -10.97 -44.35 8.71
C LEU A 16 -10.39 -43.39 7.66
N LEU A 17 -9.24 -43.75 7.08
CA LEU A 17 -8.65 -42.99 5.97
C LEU A 17 -9.58 -43.00 4.74
N GLY A 18 -10.25 -44.12 4.48
CA GLY A 18 -11.22 -44.25 3.40
C GLY A 18 -12.46 -43.35 3.60
N ILE A 19 -12.97 -43.23 4.83
CA ILE A 19 -14.05 -42.30 5.18
C ILE A 19 -13.59 -40.86 4.95
N LEU A 20 -12.37 -40.51 5.40
CA LEU A 20 -11.80 -39.18 5.17
C LEU A 20 -11.71 -38.87 3.67
N LEU A 21 -11.12 -39.76 2.86
CA LEU A 21 -11.01 -39.56 1.41
C LEU A 21 -12.38 -39.50 0.72
N LEU A 22 -13.36 -40.26 1.20
CA LEU A 22 -14.73 -40.20 0.69
C LEU A 22 -15.36 -38.84 0.95
N LEU A 23 -15.28 -38.33 2.17
CA LEU A 23 -15.81 -37.00 2.52
C LEU A 23 -15.10 -35.90 1.73
N MET A 24 -13.77 -35.95 1.65
CA MET A 24 -12.98 -35.01 0.85
C MET A 24 -13.37 -35.06 -0.64
N GLY A 25 -13.50 -36.27 -1.19
CA GLY A 25 -13.90 -36.48 -2.58
C GLY A 25 -15.30 -35.94 -2.87
N LEU A 26 -16.26 -36.13 -1.97
CA LEU A 26 -17.62 -35.59 -2.09
C LEU A 26 -17.64 -34.05 -2.05
N VAL A 27 -16.83 -33.42 -1.18
CA VAL A 27 -16.72 -31.96 -1.12
C VAL A 27 -16.12 -31.41 -2.42
N LEU A 28 -15.01 -31.99 -2.90
CA LEU A 28 -14.40 -31.58 -4.17
C LEU A 28 -15.32 -31.85 -5.36
N LEU A 29 -16.09 -32.94 -5.32
CA LEU A 29 -17.07 -33.23 -6.36
C LEU A 29 -18.16 -32.15 -6.38
N ALA A 30 -18.75 -31.81 -5.24
CA ALA A 30 -19.80 -30.80 -5.16
C ALA A 30 -19.32 -29.41 -5.61
N GLY A 31 -18.18 -28.95 -5.12
CA GLY A 31 -17.60 -27.69 -5.55
C GLY A 31 -17.09 -27.74 -6.99
N GLY A 32 -16.57 -28.88 -7.44
CA GLY A 32 -16.16 -29.11 -8.82
C GLY A 32 -17.33 -29.05 -9.81
N VAL A 33 -18.49 -29.59 -9.44
CA VAL A 33 -19.74 -29.38 -10.21
C VAL A 33 -20.05 -27.89 -10.30
N LYS A 34 -20.07 -27.17 -9.17
CA LYS A 34 -20.35 -25.73 -9.16
C LYS A 34 -19.37 -24.93 -10.03
N LEU A 35 -18.06 -25.17 -9.88
CA LEU A 35 -17.03 -24.51 -10.67
C LEU A 35 -17.19 -24.82 -12.17
N SER A 36 -17.52 -26.06 -12.53
CA SER A 36 -17.77 -26.46 -13.92
C SER A 36 -18.99 -25.73 -14.51
N THR A 37 -20.06 -25.51 -13.72
CA THR A 37 -21.23 -24.73 -14.19
C THR A 37 -20.90 -23.26 -14.45
N LEU A 38 -19.84 -22.73 -13.82
CA LEU A 38 -19.32 -21.38 -14.06
C LEU A 38 -18.27 -21.34 -15.19
N GLY A 39 -18.08 -22.46 -15.91
CA GLY A 39 -17.08 -22.58 -16.97
C GLY A 39 -15.63 -22.55 -16.45
N GLY A 40 -15.41 -23.02 -15.21
CA GLY A 40 -14.08 -23.16 -14.62
C GLY A 40 -13.48 -24.56 -14.80
N SER A 41 -12.38 -24.84 -14.10
CA SER A 41 -11.64 -26.09 -14.20
C SER A 41 -12.45 -27.34 -13.82
N LEU A 42 -12.43 -28.34 -14.71
CA LEU A 42 -13.01 -29.67 -14.47
C LEU A 42 -12.18 -30.54 -13.52
N TYR A 43 -10.96 -30.11 -13.15
CA TYR A 43 -10.04 -30.89 -12.33
C TYR A 43 -10.68 -31.31 -11.00
N TYR A 44 -11.32 -30.38 -10.29
CA TYR A 44 -11.88 -30.64 -8.96
C TYR A 44 -13.01 -31.68 -9.00
N LEU A 45 -13.81 -31.66 -10.07
CA LEU A 45 -14.83 -32.69 -10.32
C LEU A 45 -14.18 -34.07 -10.49
N LEU A 46 -13.19 -34.19 -11.37
CA LEU A 46 -12.51 -35.45 -11.67
C LEU A 46 -11.71 -35.99 -10.48
N ALA A 47 -10.97 -35.10 -9.79
CA ALA A 47 -10.25 -35.42 -8.57
C ALA A 47 -11.20 -35.83 -7.45
N GLY A 48 -12.35 -35.15 -7.31
CA GLY A 48 -13.39 -35.51 -6.36
C GLY A 48 -13.92 -36.93 -6.57
N ILE A 49 -14.24 -37.31 -7.81
CA ILE A 49 -14.63 -38.68 -8.19
C ILE A 49 -13.52 -39.68 -7.83
N GLY A 50 -12.28 -39.39 -8.24
CA GLY A 50 -11.13 -40.27 -7.99
C GLY A 50 -10.87 -40.51 -6.50
N LEU A 51 -10.95 -39.45 -5.67
CA LEU A 51 -10.80 -39.55 -4.22
C LEU A 51 -11.97 -40.28 -3.57
N ALA A 52 -13.21 -40.00 -3.98
CA ALA A 52 -14.39 -40.67 -3.44
C ALA A 52 -14.35 -42.18 -3.71
N LEU A 53 -14.04 -42.59 -4.94
CA LEU A 53 -13.88 -43.99 -5.32
C LEU A 53 -12.70 -44.64 -4.57
N THR A 54 -11.58 -43.93 -4.41
CA THR A 54 -10.46 -44.43 -3.59
C THR A 54 -10.90 -44.66 -2.15
N GLY A 55 -11.65 -43.73 -1.57
CA GLY A 55 -12.20 -43.83 -0.22
C GLY A 55 -13.09 -45.06 -0.03
N VAL A 56 -14.03 -45.29 -0.96
CA VAL A 56 -14.88 -46.49 -0.98
C VAL A 56 -14.03 -47.77 -1.07
N LEU A 57 -13.04 -47.81 -1.95
CA LEU A 57 -12.16 -48.96 -2.10
C LEU A 57 -11.33 -49.24 -0.82
N LEU A 58 -10.89 -48.19 -0.11
CA LEU A 58 -10.21 -48.33 1.18
C LEU A 58 -11.13 -48.87 2.27
N ILE A 59 -12.37 -48.38 2.36
CA ILE A 59 -13.39 -48.90 3.30
C ILE A 59 -13.64 -50.39 3.04
N MET A 60 -13.70 -50.77 1.76
CA MET A 60 -13.87 -52.17 1.33
C MET A 60 -12.57 -53.00 1.39
N ALA A 61 -11.46 -52.44 1.88
CA ALA A 61 -10.14 -53.05 1.94
C ALA A 61 -9.64 -53.63 0.59
N ARG A 62 -9.93 -52.94 -0.52
CA ARG A 62 -9.56 -53.37 -1.89
C ARG A 62 -8.20 -52.80 -2.29
N ARG A 63 -7.28 -53.66 -2.73
CA ARG A 63 -5.94 -53.28 -3.23
C ARG A 63 -5.95 -52.26 -4.39
N ALA A 64 -7.03 -52.21 -5.17
CA ALA A 64 -7.21 -51.27 -6.27
C ALA A 64 -7.15 -49.80 -5.81
N ALA A 65 -7.44 -49.52 -4.54
CA ALA A 65 -7.33 -48.18 -3.96
C ALA A 65 -5.94 -47.54 -4.18
N LEU A 66 -4.87 -48.33 -4.02
CA LEU A 66 -3.49 -47.82 -4.19
C LEU A 66 -3.21 -47.40 -5.64
N GLY A 67 -3.69 -48.18 -6.61
CA GLY A 67 -3.50 -47.88 -8.03
C GLY A 67 -4.34 -46.68 -8.50
N LEU A 68 -5.60 -46.60 -8.04
CA LEU A 68 -6.46 -45.45 -8.36
C LEU A 68 -5.92 -44.16 -7.73
N TYR A 69 -5.49 -44.21 -6.47
CA TYR A 69 -4.88 -43.04 -5.83
C TYR A 69 -3.57 -42.62 -6.52
N ALA A 70 -2.75 -43.58 -6.95
CA ALA A 70 -1.54 -43.29 -7.72
C ALA A 70 -1.87 -42.54 -9.02
N LEU A 71 -2.93 -42.94 -9.73
CA LEU A 71 -3.41 -42.25 -10.92
C LEU A 71 -3.89 -40.83 -10.58
N VAL A 72 -4.66 -40.66 -9.50
CA VAL A 72 -5.12 -39.33 -9.06
C VAL A 72 -3.91 -38.43 -8.77
N LEU A 73 -2.95 -38.87 -7.95
CA LEU A 73 -1.77 -38.07 -7.60
C LEU A 73 -0.90 -37.76 -8.82
N PHE A 74 -0.68 -38.72 -9.71
CA PHE A 74 0.09 -38.52 -10.93
C PHE A 74 -0.60 -37.52 -11.87
N ALA A 75 -1.91 -37.71 -12.14
CA ALA A 75 -2.69 -36.80 -12.97
C ALA A 75 -2.74 -35.39 -12.37
N SER A 76 -2.87 -35.28 -11.04
CA SER A 76 -2.83 -34.00 -10.32
C SER A 76 -1.48 -33.32 -10.48
N THR A 77 -0.38 -34.09 -10.42
CA THR A 77 0.98 -33.56 -10.63
C THR A 77 1.18 -33.04 -12.05
N VAL A 78 0.74 -33.81 -13.06
CA VAL A 78 0.81 -33.38 -14.46
C VAL A 78 -0.04 -32.14 -14.70
N TRP A 79 -1.28 -32.12 -14.20
CA TRP A 79 -2.17 -30.96 -14.31
C TRP A 79 -1.59 -29.72 -13.62
N ALA A 80 -1.06 -29.85 -12.40
CA ALA A 80 -0.49 -28.74 -11.66
C ALA A 80 0.74 -28.16 -12.37
N LEU A 81 1.64 -29.00 -12.86
CA LEU A 81 2.82 -28.55 -13.62
C LEU A 81 2.44 -27.91 -14.96
N TRP A 82 1.40 -28.41 -15.63
CA TRP A 82 0.88 -27.80 -16.85
C TRP A 82 0.24 -26.43 -16.58
N GLU A 83 -0.49 -26.29 -15.47
CA GLU A 83 -1.26 -25.07 -15.17
C GLU A 83 -0.39 -23.94 -14.63
N VAL A 84 0.56 -24.25 -13.73
CA VAL A 84 1.34 -23.22 -12.99
C VAL A 84 2.85 -23.42 -13.02
N GLY A 85 3.35 -24.46 -13.70
CA GLY A 85 4.78 -24.75 -13.76
C GLY A 85 5.39 -25.06 -12.39
N LEU A 86 6.63 -24.61 -12.18
CA LEU A 86 7.38 -24.82 -10.94
C LEU A 86 7.24 -23.63 -9.98
N ASP A 87 6.03 -23.17 -9.72
CA ASP A 87 5.77 -22.19 -8.66
C ASP A 87 5.42 -22.92 -7.36
N TRP A 88 6.34 -22.93 -6.39
CA TRP A 88 6.14 -23.61 -5.11
C TRP A 88 4.80 -23.26 -4.46
N TRP A 89 4.47 -21.97 -4.35
CA TRP A 89 3.28 -21.54 -3.63
C TRP A 89 2.01 -21.96 -4.34
N GLN A 90 2.00 -21.90 -5.67
CA GLN A 90 0.85 -22.38 -6.44
C GLN A 90 0.75 -23.91 -6.46
N LEU A 91 1.85 -24.64 -6.34
CA LEU A 91 1.83 -26.10 -6.26
C LEU A 91 1.30 -26.62 -4.91
N VAL A 92 1.47 -25.87 -3.82
CA VAL A 92 1.01 -26.28 -2.46
C VAL A 92 -0.46 -26.70 -2.43
N PRO A 93 -1.46 -25.85 -2.79
CA PRO A 93 -2.86 -26.26 -2.72
C PRO A 93 -3.20 -27.39 -3.70
N ARG A 94 -2.42 -27.57 -4.77
CA ARG A 94 -2.69 -28.58 -5.79
C ARG A 94 -2.17 -29.96 -5.39
N LEU A 95 -1.02 -30.03 -4.72
CA LEU A 95 -0.28 -31.27 -4.52
C LEU A 95 0.02 -31.63 -3.06
N ALA A 96 0.24 -30.67 -2.17
CA ALA A 96 0.85 -30.95 -0.85
C ALA A 96 0.03 -31.96 -0.03
N MET A 97 -1.28 -31.75 0.06
CA MET A 97 -2.16 -32.66 0.80
C MET A 97 -2.25 -34.06 0.14
N LEU A 98 -2.34 -34.12 -1.20
CA LEU A 98 -2.37 -35.40 -1.93
C LEU A 98 -1.05 -36.17 -1.81
N PHE A 99 0.06 -35.45 -1.82
CA PHE A 99 1.38 -36.03 -1.62
C PHE A 99 1.51 -36.66 -0.21
N VAL A 100 1.11 -35.93 0.85
CA VAL A 100 1.14 -36.43 2.23
C VAL A 100 0.23 -37.65 2.40
N LEU A 101 -0.99 -37.61 1.87
CA LEU A 101 -1.91 -38.75 1.90
C LEU A 101 -1.35 -39.96 1.12
N GLY A 102 -0.67 -39.73 0.00
CA GLY A 102 0.06 -40.78 -0.73
C GLY A 102 1.15 -41.45 0.11
N ILE A 103 1.94 -40.67 0.87
CA ILE A 103 2.92 -41.21 1.82
C ILE A 103 2.21 -42.02 2.91
N VAL A 104 1.13 -41.50 3.50
CA VAL A 104 0.36 -42.19 4.54
C VAL A 104 -0.15 -43.54 4.04
N MET A 105 -0.67 -43.60 2.80
CA MET A 105 -1.14 -44.83 2.17
C MET A 105 -0.02 -45.85 1.88
N LEU A 106 1.24 -45.41 1.75
CA LEU A 106 2.40 -46.30 1.60
C LEU A 106 2.87 -46.90 2.93
N LEU A 107 2.50 -46.31 4.08
CA LEU A 107 2.89 -46.79 5.39
C LEU A 107 2.34 -48.20 5.64
N PRO A 108 3.10 -49.10 6.32
CA PRO A 108 2.72 -50.50 6.49
C PRO A 108 1.34 -50.71 7.11
N TRP A 109 0.92 -49.83 8.03
CA TRP A 109 -0.33 -49.94 8.77
C TRP A 109 -1.58 -49.67 7.91
N PHE A 110 -1.45 -48.85 6.86
CA PHE A 110 -2.51 -48.58 5.90
C PHE A 110 -2.46 -49.53 4.70
N ARG A 111 -1.24 -49.91 4.27
CA ARG A 111 -0.99 -50.75 3.09
C ARG A 111 -1.20 -52.25 3.34
N ARG A 112 -0.60 -52.83 4.38
CA ARG A 112 -0.58 -54.29 4.59
C ARG A 112 -1.98 -54.92 4.69
N PRO A 113 -2.97 -54.28 5.35
CA PRO A 113 -4.34 -54.82 5.40
C PRO A 113 -5.02 -54.98 4.03
N LEU A 114 -4.57 -54.22 3.02
CA LEU A 114 -5.10 -54.27 1.65
C LEU A 114 -4.48 -55.39 0.80
N LEU A 115 -3.38 -56.01 1.27
CA LEU A 115 -2.56 -56.96 0.52
C LEU A 115 -2.73 -58.43 0.99
N THR A 116 -3.75 -58.71 1.81
CA THR A 116 -3.98 -60.07 2.33
C THR A 116 -4.44 -61.00 1.19
N GLY A 117 -3.56 -61.90 0.74
CA GLY A 117 -3.89 -63.02 -0.16
C GLY A 117 -3.07 -63.12 -1.45
N ASP A 118 -2.27 -62.12 -1.84
CA ASP A 118 -1.41 -62.23 -3.04
C ASP A 118 -0.32 -61.13 -3.14
N ALA A 119 0.86 -61.46 -3.68
CA ALA A 119 2.09 -60.64 -3.62
C ALA A 119 2.25 -59.57 -4.72
N SER A 120 1.20 -59.21 -5.47
CA SER A 120 1.33 -58.23 -6.57
C SER A 120 1.61 -56.81 -6.05
N ALA A 121 2.84 -56.33 -6.26
CA ALA A 121 3.32 -55.04 -5.82
C ALA A 121 2.92 -53.86 -6.75
N THR A 122 2.16 -54.09 -7.83
CA THR A 122 1.94 -53.10 -8.90
C THR A 122 1.33 -51.79 -8.39
N GLY A 123 0.24 -51.84 -7.61
CA GLY A 123 -0.39 -50.64 -7.06
C GLY A 123 0.50 -49.89 -6.05
N THR A 124 1.31 -50.62 -5.27
CA THR A 124 2.27 -50.03 -4.34
C THR A 124 3.43 -49.35 -5.09
N ARG A 125 3.94 -49.98 -6.17
CA ARG A 125 5.00 -49.42 -7.02
C ARG A 125 4.50 -48.18 -7.76
N ALA A 126 3.28 -48.22 -8.31
CA ALA A 126 2.66 -47.08 -8.97
C ALA A 126 2.50 -45.90 -8.01
N LEU A 127 1.99 -46.15 -6.80
CA LEU A 127 1.86 -45.10 -5.79
C LEU A 127 3.23 -44.55 -5.36
N GLY A 128 4.22 -45.43 -5.15
CA GLY A 128 5.59 -45.02 -4.86
C GLY A 128 6.17 -44.11 -5.95
N ALA A 129 5.99 -44.46 -7.23
CA ALA A 129 6.43 -43.63 -8.35
C ALA A 129 5.70 -42.28 -8.38
N ALA A 130 4.37 -42.25 -8.20
CA ALA A 130 3.60 -41.01 -8.18
C ALA A 130 4.03 -40.08 -7.03
N VAL A 131 4.28 -40.63 -5.83
CA VAL A 131 4.82 -39.88 -4.69
C VAL A 131 6.20 -39.33 -5.01
N VAL A 132 7.11 -40.14 -5.59
CA VAL A 132 8.45 -39.66 -5.97
C VAL A 132 8.36 -38.54 -6.99
N ILE A 133 7.51 -38.65 -8.01
CA ILE A 133 7.34 -37.61 -9.05
C ILE A 133 6.83 -36.30 -8.43
N ALA A 134 5.81 -36.37 -7.58
CA ALA A 134 5.30 -35.19 -6.86
C ALA A 134 6.37 -34.59 -5.93
N GLY A 135 7.16 -35.42 -5.25
CA GLY A 135 8.28 -34.98 -4.42
C GLY A 135 9.40 -34.32 -5.22
N VAL A 136 9.72 -34.83 -6.41
CA VAL A 136 10.68 -34.21 -7.33
C VAL A 136 10.18 -32.87 -7.82
N ALA A 137 8.89 -32.73 -8.16
CA ALA A 137 8.29 -31.45 -8.53
C ALA A 137 8.39 -30.42 -7.39
N ALA A 138 8.06 -30.84 -6.16
CA ALA A 138 8.18 -30.01 -4.95
C ALA A 138 9.62 -29.55 -4.67
N LEU A 139 10.61 -30.44 -4.87
CA LEU A 139 12.03 -30.10 -4.72
C LEU A 139 12.49 -29.18 -5.85
N ALA A 140 12.13 -29.47 -7.10
CA ALA A 140 12.49 -28.65 -8.26
C ALA A 140 11.95 -27.21 -8.13
N SER A 141 10.73 -27.04 -7.59
CA SER A 141 10.16 -25.72 -7.37
C SER A 141 10.83 -24.89 -6.28
N GLN A 142 11.72 -25.47 -5.46
CA GLN A 142 12.54 -24.70 -4.51
C GLN A 142 13.66 -23.91 -5.19
N PHE A 143 13.99 -24.26 -6.44
CA PHE A 143 15.06 -23.63 -7.21
C PHE A 143 14.54 -22.60 -8.23
N THR A 144 13.26 -22.26 -8.17
CA THR A 144 12.59 -21.33 -9.08
C THR A 144 11.89 -20.23 -8.29
N ASN A 145 12.00 -18.99 -8.76
CA ASN A 145 11.30 -17.84 -8.20
C ASN A 145 10.55 -17.11 -9.32
N PRO A 146 9.33 -17.54 -9.67
CA PRO A 146 8.51 -16.83 -10.64
C PRO A 146 8.36 -15.35 -10.24
N GLY A 147 8.55 -14.46 -11.22
CA GLY A 147 8.47 -13.00 -11.03
C GLY A 147 9.74 -12.32 -10.50
N GLU A 148 10.79 -13.08 -10.14
CA GLU A 148 12.09 -12.52 -9.79
C GLU A 148 12.81 -11.97 -11.03
N ILE A 149 13.35 -10.76 -10.93
CA ILE A 149 14.24 -10.16 -11.92
C ILE A 149 15.61 -10.02 -11.26
N LYS A 150 16.64 -10.61 -11.87
CA LYS A 150 18.02 -10.51 -11.42
C LYS A 150 18.77 -9.54 -12.33
N GLY A 151 19.45 -8.59 -11.71
CA GLY A 151 20.30 -7.65 -12.39
C GLY A 151 21.09 -6.83 -11.38
N GLN A 152 21.98 -5.98 -11.90
CA GLN A 152 22.82 -5.14 -11.08
C GLN A 152 23.03 -3.79 -11.76
N LEU A 153 23.14 -2.73 -10.96
CA LEU A 153 23.65 -1.44 -11.41
C LEU A 153 25.17 -1.36 -11.24
N ASP A 154 25.88 -1.13 -12.34
CA ASP A 154 27.35 -1.11 -12.37
C ASP A 154 27.95 0.31 -12.23
N ARG A 155 27.18 1.27 -11.70
CA ARG A 155 27.63 2.66 -11.50
C ARG A 155 27.26 3.21 -10.13
N ASP A 156 28.07 4.16 -9.68
CA ASP A 156 27.82 4.94 -8.46
C ASP A 156 27.34 6.36 -8.73
N SER A 157 27.46 6.82 -9.98
CA SER A 157 26.92 8.10 -10.42
C SER A 157 26.73 8.12 -11.93
N VAL A 158 25.88 9.02 -12.39
CA VAL A 158 25.79 9.43 -13.80
C VAL A 158 26.56 10.75 -13.96
N PRO A 159 27.50 10.85 -14.91
CA PRO A 159 28.30 12.07 -15.10
C PRO A 159 27.43 13.33 -15.28
N GLY A 160 27.75 14.37 -14.50
CA GLY A 160 27.04 15.65 -14.54
C GLY A 160 25.71 15.68 -13.77
N MET A 161 25.30 14.57 -13.14
CA MET A 161 24.09 14.52 -12.32
C MET A 161 24.44 14.76 -10.85
N THR A 162 23.63 15.60 -10.20
CA THR A 162 23.75 15.99 -8.79
C THR A 162 22.36 16.06 -8.16
N ASN A 163 22.28 16.11 -6.84
CA ASN A 163 21.00 16.41 -6.19
C ASN A 163 20.70 17.92 -6.34
N THR A 164 19.58 18.24 -6.98
CA THR A 164 19.09 19.61 -7.19
C THR A 164 17.97 20.02 -6.25
N ALA A 165 17.67 19.20 -5.24
CA ALA A 165 16.76 19.55 -4.15
C ALA A 165 17.21 20.82 -3.41
N PRO A 166 16.27 21.56 -2.77
CA PRO A 166 16.59 22.75 -2.00
C PRO A 166 17.69 22.52 -0.97
N ALA A 167 18.59 23.49 -0.85
CA ALA A 167 19.75 23.38 0.02
C ALA A 167 19.33 23.29 1.50
N MET A 168 19.90 22.32 2.21
CA MET A 168 19.75 22.10 3.64
C MET A 168 20.97 21.33 4.16
N PRO A 169 21.28 21.37 5.47
CA PRO A 169 22.37 20.56 6.00
C PRO A 169 22.22 19.07 5.63
N ASP A 170 23.31 18.43 5.24
CA ASP A 170 23.30 17.03 4.78
C ASP A 170 22.65 16.08 5.79
N GLY A 171 22.92 16.32 7.08
CA GLY A 171 22.41 15.55 8.21
C GLY A 171 21.02 15.94 8.70
N ASP A 172 20.31 16.84 8.03
CA ASP A 172 18.94 17.27 8.34
C ASP A 172 17.88 16.55 7.48
N TRP A 173 16.63 16.61 7.92
CA TRP A 173 15.44 16.08 7.27
C TRP A 173 14.24 17.00 7.57
N ASN A 174 14.04 18.03 6.74
CA ASN A 174 13.17 19.16 7.05
C ASN A 174 11.75 19.03 6.46
N SER A 175 11.53 18.03 5.62
CA SER A 175 10.23 17.73 5.01
C SER A 175 9.98 16.23 5.04
N TYR A 176 8.72 15.80 4.81
CA TYR A 176 8.37 14.37 4.79
C TYR A 176 9.35 13.54 3.93
N GLY A 177 9.57 13.95 2.67
CA GLY A 177 10.50 13.28 1.76
C GLY A 177 11.95 13.77 1.87
N ARG A 178 12.39 14.20 3.06
CA ARG A 178 13.63 14.95 3.38
C ARG A 178 13.61 16.39 2.91
N SER A 179 13.31 16.59 1.63
CA SER A 179 13.26 17.89 0.97
C SER A 179 11.86 18.17 0.38
N ALA A 180 11.63 19.41 -0.03
CA ALA A 180 10.40 19.80 -0.71
C ALA A 180 10.21 19.12 -2.09
N HIS A 181 11.28 18.50 -2.64
CA HIS A 181 11.21 17.71 -3.87
C HIS A 181 10.66 16.29 -3.65
N GLY A 182 10.58 15.80 -2.40
CA GLY A 182 10.09 14.46 -2.12
C GLY A 182 11.03 13.33 -2.54
N ASP A 183 12.32 13.59 -2.73
CA ASP A 183 13.31 12.63 -3.23
C ASP A 183 13.58 11.45 -2.29
N ARG A 184 13.40 11.66 -0.97
CA ARG A 184 13.71 10.66 0.06
C ARG A 184 15.14 10.13 -0.09
N TYR A 185 16.05 11.01 -0.47
CA TYR A 185 17.47 10.70 -0.70
C TYR A 185 18.33 11.45 0.29
N SER A 186 19.16 10.71 1.05
CA SER A 186 20.12 11.30 1.97
C SER A 186 21.53 11.31 1.38
N PRO A 187 22.25 12.44 1.42
CA PRO A 187 23.65 12.50 1.03
C PRO A 187 24.59 11.80 2.03
N LEU A 188 24.09 11.35 3.19
CA LEU A 188 24.89 10.68 4.21
C LEU A 188 25.43 9.33 3.72
N ALA A 189 26.67 9.03 4.10
CA ALA A 189 27.37 7.82 3.68
C ALA A 189 28.23 7.18 4.80
N GLN A 190 27.90 7.41 6.07
CA GLN A 190 28.62 6.77 7.19
C GLN A 190 28.19 5.31 7.35
N ILE A 191 26.89 5.03 7.16
CA ILE A 191 26.34 3.68 7.07
C ILE A 191 26.41 3.26 5.60
N THR A 192 27.06 2.12 5.31
CA THR A 192 27.37 1.64 3.96
C THR A 192 27.02 0.16 3.81
N PRO A 193 26.96 -0.39 2.58
CA PRO A 193 26.76 -1.82 2.35
C PRO A 193 27.71 -2.73 3.15
N GLU A 194 28.94 -2.28 3.41
CA GLU A 194 29.96 -3.05 4.11
C GLU A 194 29.77 -3.08 5.64
N ASN A 195 29.07 -2.09 6.20
CA ASN A 195 28.97 -1.93 7.67
C ASN A 195 27.53 -1.97 8.22
N VAL A 196 26.51 -1.87 7.38
CA VAL A 196 25.09 -1.82 7.80
C VAL A 196 24.65 -3.01 8.64
N SER A 197 25.27 -4.18 8.43
CA SER A 197 25.03 -5.39 9.23
C SER A 197 25.34 -5.23 10.72
N LYS A 198 26.06 -4.17 11.11
CA LYS A 198 26.45 -3.85 12.49
C LYS A 198 25.50 -2.88 13.18
N LEU A 199 24.43 -2.42 12.54
CA LEU A 199 23.49 -1.49 13.16
C LEU A 199 22.89 -2.08 14.44
N VAL A 200 22.88 -1.27 15.49
CA VAL A 200 22.28 -1.59 16.79
C VAL A 200 21.28 -0.50 17.18
N PRO A 201 20.22 -0.81 17.97
CA PRO A 201 19.36 0.21 18.55
C PRO A 201 20.21 1.19 19.38
N ALA A 202 20.09 2.48 19.07
CA ALA A 202 20.72 3.57 19.81
C ALA A 202 19.87 3.98 21.00
N TRP A 203 18.57 4.18 20.75
CA TRP A 203 17.58 4.52 21.77
C TRP A 203 16.18 4.13 21.28
N THR A 204 15.25 4.07 22.22
CA THR A 204 13.82 3.84 21.96
C THR A 204 13.00 4.78 22.83
N TYR A 205 12.05 5.44 22.21
CA TYR A 205 11.10 6.33 22.85
C TYR A 205 9.68 5.78 22.65
N ARG A 206 8.79 6.01 23.62
CA ARG A 206 7.38 5.64 23.55
C ARG A 206 6.54 6.90 23.64
N THR A 207 5.72 7.17 22.63
CA THR A 207 4.92 8.40 22.56
C THR A 207 3.84 8.45 23.63
N GLY A 208 3.43 7.27 24.14
CA GLY A 208 2.29 7.13 25.04
C GLY A 208 0.94 7.23 24.34
N ASP A 209 0.95 7.43 23.02
CA ASP A 209 -0.27 7.51 22.22
C ASP A 209 -0.60 6.14 21.62
N LEU A 210 -1.63 5.49 22.20
CA LEU A 210 -2.12 4.18 21.78
C LEU A 210 -3.62 4.28 21.52
N PRO A 211 -4.17 3.45 20.61
CA PRO A 211 -5.61 3.44 20.34
C PRO A 211 -6.43 3.13 21.60
N GLY A 212 -7.36 4.02 21.91
CA GLY A 212 -8.31 3.91 23.00
C GLY A 212 -9.66 3.30 22.58
N PRO A 213 -10.54 2.98 23.54
CA PRO A 213 -11.85 2.37 23.26
C PRO A 213 -12.86 3.31 22.58
N ASN A 214 -12.52 4.59 22.46
CA ASN A 214 -13.35 5.66 21.89
C ASN A 214 -12.85 6.14 20.52
N ASP A 215 -11.78 5.54 20.03
CA ASP A 215 -11.13 5.87 18.77
C ASP A 215 -11.75 5.06 17.62
N PRO A 216 -11.56 5.47 16.35
CA PRO A 216 -11.97 4.64 15.24
C PRO A 216 -11.22 3.30 15.23
N GLY A 217 -11.81 2.30 14.57
CA GLY A 217 -11.14 1.02 14.35
C GLY A 217 -9.83 1.16 13.57
N GLU A 218 -9.73 2.22 12.76
CA GLU A 218 -8.56 2.55 11.97
C GLU A 218 -7.75 3.69 12.60
N THR A 219 -6.71 3.29 13.32
CA THR A 219 -5.66 4.18 13.83
C THR A 219 -4.36 3.83 13.10
N THR A 220 -3.69 4.85 12.55
CA THR A 220 -2.51 4.66 11.68
C THR A 220 -1.39 5.63 12.07
N ALA A 221 -0.32 5.08 12.65
CA ALA A 221 0.86 5.85 13.02
C ALA A 221 1.85 5.91 11.86
N GLU A 222 1.54 6.74 10.86
CA GLU A 222 2.26 6.82 9.58
C GLU A 222 3.42 7.84 9.58
N ASN A 223 3.82 8.32 10.76
CA ASN A 223 4.69 9.47 10.89
C ASN A 223 6.10 9.20 10.34
N THR A 224 6.55 10.07 9.44
CA THR A 224 7.97 10.27 9.13
C THR A 224 8.48 11.46 9.96
N PRO A 225 9.32 11.24 10.98
CA PRO A 225 9.79 12.35 11.81
C PRO A 225 10.66 13.33 11.02
N LEU A 226 10.64 14.60 11.44
CA LEU A 226 11.57 15.60 10.92
C LEU A 226 12.80 15.69 11.83
N LYS A 227 13.98 15.93 11.24
CA LYS A 227 15.16 16.40 11.98
C LYS A 227 15.52 17.79 11.48
N ALA A 228 15.20 18.80 12.27
CA ALA A 228 15.43 20.20 11.95
C ALA A 228 15.77 20.96 13.23
N ASN A 229 16.53 22.05 13.11
CA ASN A 229 16.87 22.90 14.26
C ASN A 229 17.50 22.13 15.46
N GLY A 230 18.26 21.07 15.16
CA GLY A 230 18.89 20.23 16.18
C GLY A 230 17.93 19.39 17.04
N MET A 231 16.67 19.23 16.63
CA MET A 231 15.65 18.42 17.29
C MET A 231 14.98 17.45 16.32
N LEU A 232 14.39 16.38 16.86
CA LEU A 232 13.45 15.53 16.14
C LEU A 232 12.03 15.96 16.45
N TYR A 233 11.15 16.02 15.45
CA TYR A 233 9.72 16.28 15.62
C TYR A 233 8.91 15.06 15.18
N VAL A 234 8.17 14.50 16.13
CA VAL A 234 7.32 13.32 15.94
C VAL A 234 5.87 13.76 16.11
N CYS A 235 4.98 13.23 15.27
CA CYS A 235 3.55 13.36 15.47
C CYS A 235 2.86 12.01 15.69
N THR A 236 1.64 12.07 16.23
CA THR A 236 0.91 10.88 16.69
C THR A 236 -0.53 10.87 16.12
N PRO A 237 -1.23 9.72 16.07
CA PRO A 237 -2.62 9.64 15.64
C PRO A 237 -3.58 10.65 16.29
N HIS A 238 -3.39 10.99 17.57
CA HIS A 238 -4.15 12.05 18.25
C HIS A 238 -3.64 13.48 17.98
N SER A 239 -2.86 13.65 16.90
CA SER A 239 -2.28 14.93 16.48
C SER A 239 -1.40 15.61 17.54
N GLN A 240 -0.83 14.86 18.50
CA GLN A 240 0.18 15.41 19.40
C GLN A 240 1.50 15.61 18.65
N VAL A 241 2.27 16.63 19.04
CA VAL A 241 3.64 16.86 18.53
C VAL A 241 4.62 16.75 19.69
N ILE A 242 5.70 16.01 19.47
CA ILE A 242 6.72 15.73 20.47
C ILE A 242 8.07 16.09 19.86
N ALA A 243 8.80 16.97 20.55
CA ALA A 243 10.20 17.24 20.22
C ALA A 243 11.12 16.34 21.05
N LEU A 244 12.06 15.66 20.39
CA LEU A 244 13.04 14.79 21.01
C LEU A 244 14.46 15.26 20.73
N GLU A 245 15.36 15.01 21.67
CA GLU A 245 16.80 15.11 21.44
C GLU A 245 17.24 13.99 20.47
N PRO A 246 17.90 14.31 19.34
CA PRO A 246 18.23 13.31 18.32
C PRO A 246 19.11 12.17 18.83
N GLU A 247 20.07 12.45 19.71
CA GLU A 247 21.07 11.45 20.12
C GLU A 247 20.57 10.49 21.20
N THR A 248 19.54 10.89 21.96
CA THR A 248 19.10 10.17 23.16
C THR A 248 17.63 9.76 23.14
N GLY A 249 16.81 10.37 22.27
CA GLY A 249 15.36 10.21 22.27
C GLY A 249 14.67 10.85 23.47
N LYS A 250 15.38 11.69 24.25
CA LYS A 250 14.80 12.37 25.41
C LYS A 250 13.80 13.44 24.96
N GLU A 251 12.60 13.43 25.56
CA GLU A 251 11.59 14.46 25.32
C GLU A 251 12.07 15.83 25.78
N ILE A 252 11.98 16.81 24.88
CA ILE A 252 12.30 18.22 25.10
C ILE A 252 11.03 18.97 25.45
N TRP A 253 10.00 18.84 24.60
CA TRP A 253 8.67 19.38 24.82
C TRP A 253 7.63 18.52 24.13
N ARG A 254 6.37 18.66 24.58
CA ARG A 254 5.19 18.03 23.97
C ARG A 254 4.07 19.04 23.88
N PHE A 255 3.36 19.00 22.76
CA PHE A 255 2.11 19.70 22.54
C PHE A 255 0.98 18.71 22.31
N ASP A 256 -0.12 18.90 23.04
CA ASP A 256 -1.37 18.15 22.87
C ASP A 256 -2.46 19.14 22.43
N PRO A 257 -3.01 19.02 21.21
CA PRO A 257 -3.97 19.97 20.66
C PRO A 257 -5.35 19.92 21.31
N LYS A 258 -5.62 18.94 22.20
CA LYS A 258 -6.92 18.71 22.84
C LYS A 258 -8.05 18.63 21.82
N LEU A 259 -7.99 17.60 20.97
CA LEU A 259 -8.92 17.41 19.86
C LEU A 259 -10.39 17.51 20.29
N SER A 260 -11.16 18.28 19.53
CA SER A 260 -12.61 18.34 19.62
C SER A 260 -13.25 17.15 18.92
N THR A 261 -14.28 16.55 19.52
CA THR A 261 -15.11 15.54 18.84
C THR A 261 -16.10 16.17 17.87
N GLN A 262 -15.99 17.46 17.53
CA GLN A 262 -16.88 18.15 16.59
C GLN A 262 -18.38 17.90 16.90
N LYS A 263 -18.73 17.87 18.19
CA LYS A 263 -20.07 17.58 18.75
C LYS A 263 -20.54 16.12 18.65
N ALA A 264 -19.73 15.20 18.14
CA ALA A 264 -19.98 13.77 18.26
C ALA A 264 -19.73 13.26 19.68
N GLN A 265 -20.25 12.07 20.00
CA GLN A 265 -20.05 11.43 21.30
C GLN A 265 -18.58 11.03 21.55
N ASN A 266 -17.89 10.59 20.50
CA ASN A 266 -16.49 10.16 20.49
C ASN A 266 -15.97 10.07 19.05
N PHE A 267 -14.74 9.60 18.85
CA PHE A 267 -14.07 9.52 17.55
C PHE A 267 -14.39 8.24 16.75
N LYS A 268 -15.23 7.32 17.26
CA LYS A 268 -15.51 6.04 16.57
C LYS A 268 -16.05 6.17 15.14
N GLY A 269 -16.65 7.31 14.82
CA GLY A 269 -17.20 7.61 13.49
C GLY A 269 -16.19 8.19 12.50
N TRP A 270 -14.95 8.47 12.91
CA TRP A 270 -13.91 8.97 12.02
C TRP A 270 -13.49 7.86 11.08
N ALA A 271 -13.16 8.21 9.85
CA ALA A 271 -12.56 7.26 8.92
C ALA A 271 -11.23 6.74 9.49
N HIS A 272 -10.34 7.67 9.85
CA HIS A 272 -9.02 7.38 10.38
C HIS A 272 -8.64 8.35 11.50
N MET A 273 -7.72 7.92 12.35
CA MET A 273 -6.84 8.84 13.08
C MET A 273 -5.41 8.58 12.62
N THR A 274 -4.89 9.52 11.83
CA THR A 274 -3.64 9.38 11.09
C THR A 274 -2.76 10.59 11.31
N CYS A 275 -1.46 10.37 11.45
CA CYS A 275 -0.49 11.44 11.25
C CYS A 275 0.69 10.97 10.40
N ARG A 276 0.88 11.56 9.22
CA ARG A 276 2.05 11.29 8.35
C ARG A 276 3.25 12.18 8.66
N GLY A 277 3.04 13.35 9.25
CA GLY A 277 4.11 14.30 9.49
C GLY A 277 3.62 15.66 9.98
N VAL A 278 4.59 16.50 10.28
CA VAL A 278 4.45 17.95 10.46
C VAL A 278 5.34 18.64 9.44
N THR A 279 5.26 19.97 9.35
CA THR A 279 6.11 20.76 8.46
C THR A 279 6.91 21.80 9.23
N TYR A 280 8.21 21.91 8.93
CA TYR A 280 9.12 22.88 9.54
C TYR A 280 9.33 24.11 8.66
N HIS A 281 9.32 25.29 9.25
CA HIS A 281 9.66 26.56 8.60
C HIS A 281 10.64 27.36 9.45
N ASP A 282 11.58 28.03 8.80
CA ASP A 282 12.62 28.83 9.44
C ASP A 282 12.88 30.10 8.64
N ASP A 283 12.55 31.24 9.24
CA ASP A 283 12.74 32.56 8.64
C ASP A 283 14.21 32.82 8.29
N ALA A 284 15.15 32.33 9.10
CA ALA A 284 16.58 32.55 8.88
C ALA A 284 17.12 31.71 7.72
N ALA A 285 16.60 30.50 7.52
CA ALA A 285 16.99 29.64 6.41
C ALA A 285 16.66 30.32 5.06
N TYR A 286 15.45 30.87 4.94
CA TYR A 286 15.04 31.62 3.76
C TYR A 286 15.77 32.96 3.59
N ALA A 287 16.11 33.66 4.67
CA ALA A 287 16.90 34.88 4.59
C ALA A 287 18.36 34.64 4.14
N SER A 288 18.89 33.44 4.38
CA SER A 288 20.26 33.05 4.00
C SER A 288 20.37 32.44 2.60
N ALA A 289 19.26 32.01 2.00
CA ALA A 289 19.23 31.45 0.67
C ALA A 289 19.24 32.58 -0.38
N GLU A 290 20.33 32.72 -1.14
CA GLU A 290 20.45 33.65 -2.29
C GLU A 290 19.48 33.34 -3.46
N GLN A 291 18.50 32.45 -3.26
CA GLN A 291 17.57 31.96 -4.26
C GLN A 291 16.14 32.26 -3.84
N SER A 292 15.74 33.54 -3.86
CA SER A 292 14.33 33.94 -4.04
C SER A 292 14.11 34.19 -5.55
N PRO A 293 13.47 33.27 -6.30
CA PRO A 293 13.36 33.34 -7.76
C PRO A 293 12.13 34.13 -8.23
N THR A 294 11.20 34.44 -7.33
CA THR A 294 10.00 35.24 -7.60
C THR A 294 10.01 36.48 -6.73
N GLY A 295 10.16 37.66 -7.36
CA GLY A 295 10.35 38.96 -6.73
C GLY A 295 9.16 39.53 -5.96
N THR A 296 8.43 38.73 -5.19
CA THR A 296 7.52 39.22 -4.15
C THR A 296 8.20 39.10 -2.80
N ALA A 297 8.94 40.14 -2.44
CA ALA A 297 9.41 40.33 -1.07
C ALA A 297 8.21 40.23 -0.13
N SER A 298 8.29 39.39 0.89
CA SER A 298 7.34 39.42 1.99
C SER A 298 7.33 40.83 2.56
N THR A 299 6.17 41.48 2.52
CA THR A 299 5.95 42.76 3.20
C THR A 299 5.74 42.58 4.71
N THR A 300 5.65 41.33 5.17
CA THR A 300 5.44 40.98 6.58
C THR A 300 6.81 40.67 7.22
N PRO A 301 7.23 41.44 8.25
CA PRO A 301 8.48 41.17 8.94
C PRO A 301 8.49 39.77 9.56
N ALA A 302 9.65 39.10 9.57
CA ALA A 302 9.83 37.84 10.28
C ALA A 302 9.39 37.99 11.75
N SER A 303 8.66 37.00 12.27
CA SER A 303 8.15 37.05 13.64
C SER A 303 9.30 36.99 14.63
N SER A 304 9.34 37.96 15.54
CA SER A 304 10.26 37.92 16.69
C SER A 304 9.86 36.88 17.74
N VAL A 305 8.61 36.40 17.71
CA VAL A 305 8.03 35.48 18.71
C VAL A 305 8.04 34.03 18.22
N CYS A 306 7.89 33.81 16.91
CA CYS A 306 7.86 32.49 16.29
C CYS A 306 8.78 32.37 15.05
N PRO A 307 10.11 32.64 15.16
CA PRO A 307 11.00 32.66 14.00
C PRO A 307 11.15 31.29 13.31
N ARG A 308 10.88 30.22 14.06
CA ARG A 308 10.89 28.83 13.60
C ARG A 308 9.57 28.18 13.97
N ARG A 309 8.91 27.56 13.00
CA ARG A 309 7.54 27.06 13.13
C ARG A 309 7.47 25.58 12.82
N ILE A 310 6.60 24.89 13.55
CA ILE A 310 6.07 23.58 13.20
C ILE A 310 4.58 23.75 12.87
N PHE A 311 4.19 23.39 11.66
CA PHE A 311 2.80 23.36 11.25
C PHE A 311 2.21 21.97 11.44
N LEU A 312 1.09 21.93 12.16
CA LEU A 312 0.38 20.72 12.57
C LEU A 312 -1.06 20.76 12.03
N PRO A 313 -1.40 19.93 11.04
CA PRO A 313 -2.79 19.59 10.76
C PRO A 313 -3.36 18.70 11.86
N THR A 314 -4.65 18.83 12.15
CA THR A 314 -5.32 18.09 13.23
C THR A 314 -6.56 17.35 12.73
N ALA A 315 -6.87 16.23 13.37
CA ALA A 315 -8.06 15.41 13.06
C ALA A 315 -9.41 16.09 13.38
N ASP A 316 -9.39 17.24 14.05
CA ASP A 316 -10.56 18.07 14.32
C ASP A 316 -10.64 19.33 13.43
N THR A 317 -9.93 19.32 12.29
CA THR A 317 -10.05 20.29 11.20
C THR A 317 -9.46 21.66 11.55
N ARG A 318 -8.27 21.68 12.14
CA ARG A 318 -7.47 22.89 12.36
C ARG A 318 -6.06 22.77 11.76
N LEU A 319 -5.49 23.90 11.38
CA LEU A 319 -4.06 24.05 11.15
C LEU A 319 -3.45 24.86 12.30
N ILE A 320 -2.53 24.26 13.05
CA ILE A 320 -1.88 24.88 14.22
C ILE A 320 -0.43 25.23 13.86
N ALA A 321 0.04 26.40 14.29
CA ALA A 321 1.44 26.78 14.23
C ALA A 321 2.06 26.77 15.64
N LEU A 322 3.16 26.03 15.80
CA LEU A 322 3.91 25.91 17.05
C LEU A 322 5.31 26.52 16.88
N ASN A 323 5.78 27.22 17.90
CA ASN A 323 7.18 27.61 18.02
C ASN A 323 8.04 26.35 18.14
N ALA A 324 8.93 26.12 17.16
CA ALA A 324 9.71 24.90 17.06
C ALA A 324 10.62 24.67 18.29
N ASP A 325 11.10 25.74 18.94
CA ASP A 325 12.00 25.67 20.09
C ASP A 325 11.29 25.31 21.40
N THR A 326 10.03 25.71 21.54
CA THR A 326 9.33 25.68 22.84
C THR A 326 8.06 24.85 22.85
N GLY A 327 7.52 24.49 21.68
CA GLY A 327 6.25 23.79 21.54
C GLY A 327 5.01 24.63 21.85
N LYS A 328 5.17 25.92 22.14
CA LYS A 328 4.05 26.84 22.38
C LYS A 328 3.41 27.28 21.07
N MET A 329 2.12 27.55 21.07
CA MET A 329 1.43 28.11 19.90
C MET A 329 2.03 29.47 19.51
N CYS A 330 2.20 29.70 18.20
CA CYS A 330 2.58 31.00 17.66
C CYS A 330 1.36 31.95 17.73
N GLU A 331 1.22 32.73 18.80
CA GLU A 331 -0.01 33.56 19.01
C GLU A 331 -0.31 34.56 17.88
N ASP A 332 0.68 34.86 17.03
CA ASP A 332 0.59 35.74 15.87
C ASP A 332 0.08 35.06 14.58
N PHE A 333 -0.18 33.75 14.61
CA PHE A 333 -0.70 32.99 13.48
C PHE A 333 -2.21 32.71 13.62
N GLY A 334 -3.02 33.14 12.66
CA GLY A 334 -4.46 32.93 12.65
C GLY A 334 -5.16 33.50 13.90
N ASP A 335 -6.08 32.73 14.48
CA ASP A 335 -6.66 33.02 15.79
C ASP A 335 -5.84 32.34 16.89
N LYS A 336 -4.89 33.10 17.48
CA LYS A 336 -4.04 32.66 18.61
C LYS A 336 -3.28 31.35 18.36
N GLY A 337 -2.70 31.23 17.18
CA GLY A 337 -1.86 30.11 16.74
C GLY A 337 -2.56 29.01 15.97
N GLN A 338 -3.81 29.23 15.55
CA GLN A 338 -4.55 28.26 14.75
C GLN A 338 -5.44 28.90 13.69
N VAL A 339 -5.66 28.15 12.62
CA VAL A 339 -6.63 28.45 11.56
C VAL A 339 -7.74 27.40 11.59
N ASP A 340 -8.99 27.87 11.54
CA ASP A 340 -10.17 27.03 11.40
C ASP A 340 -10.33 26.59 9.93
N LEU A 341 -10.12 25.29 9.68
CA LEU A 341 -10.22 24.74 8.33
C LEU A 341 -11.67 24.42 7.95
N THR A 342 -12.65 24.59 8.84
CA THR A 342 -14.08 24.41 8.53
C THR A 342 -14.69 25.60 7.78
N ALA A 343 -13.99 26.75 7.77
CA ALA A 343 -14.42 27.95 7.07
C ALA A 343 -14.80 27.66 5.61
N ASN A 344 -16.03 28.01 5.24
CA ASN A 344 -16.63 27.86 3.91
C ASN A 344 -16.73 26.42 3.35
N ILE A 345 -16.45 25.38 4.14
CA ILE A 345 -16.56 23.98 3.69
C ILE A 345 -18.02 23.52 3.54
N GLY A 346 -18.94 24.14 4.29
CA GLY A 346 -20.33 23.71 4.40
C GLY A 346 -20.52 22.66 5.50
N GLY A 347 -21.70 22.02 5.54
CA GLY A 347 -22.01 20.99 6.53
C GLY A 347 -21.30 19.66 6.23
N PHE A 348 -20.86 18.97 7.26
CA PHE A 348 -20.34 17.61 7.16
C PHE A 348 -20.52 16.84 8.47
N THR A 349 -20.49 15.51 8.38
CA THR A 349 -20.51 14.64 9.56
C THR A 349 -19.17 14.78 10.28
N ALA A 350 -19.18 14.79 11.62
CA ALA A 350 -17.97 14.85 12.42
C ALA A 350 -16.93 13.79 11.95
N GLY A 351 -15.69 14.22 11.70
CA GLY A 351 -14.65 13.37 11.09
C GLY A 351 -14.75 13.15 9.58
N GLY A 352 -15.64 13.88 8.90
CA GLY A 352 -15.85 13.80 7.45
C GLY A 352 -14.87 14.63 6.60
N TYR A 353 -14.14 15.55 7.23
CA TYR A 353 -13.12 16.39 6.57
C TYR A 353 -12.04 16.84 7.55
N TYR A 354 -10.79 16.49 7.27
CA TYR A 354 -9.60 16.89 8.03
C TYR A 354 -8.35 16.60 7.19
N SER A 355 -7.16 16.93 7.66
CA SER A 355 -5.93 16.64 6.91
C SER A 355 -5.12 15.54 7.60
N THR A 356 -4.80 14.48 6.86
CA THR A 356 -4.01 13.33 7.32
C THR A 356 -2.51 13.49 7.06
N SER A 357 -2.15 14.42 6.16
CA SER A 357 -0.79 14.67 5.68
C SER A 357 -0.30 16.07 6.06
N PRO A 358 1.01 16.27 6.23
CA PRO A 358 1.57 17.60 6.51
C PRO A 358 1.32 18.59 5.35
N PRO A 359 1.12 19.89 5.65
CA PRO A 359 1.00 20.91 4.61
C PRO A 359 2.34 21.12 3.87
N ALA A 360 2.28 21.65 2.65
CA ALA A 360 3.48 22.22 2.02
C ALA A 360 3.83 23.54 2.72
N VAL A 361 5.11 23.88 2.77
CA VAL A 361 5.54 25.22 3.17
C VAL A 361 6.50 25.77 2.14
N THR A 362 6.40 27.08 1.91
CA THR A 362 7.30 27.86 1.09
C THR A 362 7.88 29.02 1.91
N GLN A 363 8.67 29.89 1.27
CA GLN A 363 9.16 31.11 1.91
C GLN A 363 8.04 31.90 2.63
N ASN A 364 6.87 32.04 1.98
CA ASN A 364 5.81 32.94 2.43
C ASN A 364 4.47 32.24 2.71
N LEU A 365 4.28 30.99 2.27
CA LEU A 365 2.99 30.33 2.33
C LEU A 365 3.06 28.97 3.03
N VAL A 366 2.03 28.65 3.79
CA VAL A 366 1.70 27.29 4.20
C VAL A 366 0.46 26.84 3.43
N VAL A 367 0.56 25.74 2.69
CA VAL A 367 -0.49 25.27 1.76
C VAL A 367 -0.98 23.91 2.19
N ILE A 368 -2.29 23.77 2.33
CA ILE A 368 -2.93 22.58 2.90
C ILE A 368 -4.10 22.09 2.04
N GLY A 369 -4.15 20.77 1.87
CA GLY A 369 -5.31 20.02 1.36
C GLY A 369 -5.96 19.21 2.49
N GLY A 370 -7.07 18.55 2.18
CA GLY A 370 -7.81 17.74 3.13
C GLY A 370 -8.18 16.37 2.56
N HIS A 371 -8.26 15.39 3.45
CA HIS A 371 -9.04 14.18 3.28
C HIS A 371 -10.54 14.52 3.37
N VAL A 372 -11.32 13.87 2.52
CA VAL A 372 -12.79 13.84 2.55
C VAL A 372 -13.17 12.37 2.67
N THR A 373 -14.11 12.03 3.55
CA THR A 373 -14.48 10.64 3.75
C THR A 373 -15.20 10.06 2.52
N ASP A 374 -14.66 8.97 1.99
CA ASP A 374 -15.14 8.41 0.74
C ASP A 374 -16.44 7.62 0.90
N ASN A 375 -17.21 7.55 -0.20
CA ASN A 375 -18.36 6.65 -0.39
C ASN A 375 -19.48 6.80 0.66
N VAL A 376 -19.61 7.98 1.28
CA VAL A 376 -20.68 8.31 2.23
C VAL A 376 -21.92 8.84 1.50
N SER A 377 -21.75 9.87 0.66
CA SER A 377 -22.84 10.50 -0.09
C SER A 377 -22.37 11.25 -1.33
N THR A 378 -23.33 11.75 -2.12
CA THR A 378 -23.08 12.70 -3.21
C THR A 378 -23.09 14.17 -2.74
N ASP A 379 -23.05 14.43 -1.42
CA ASP A 379 -23.04 15.77 -0.81
C ASP A 379 -22.03 15.85 0.34
N GLU A 380 -20.77 15.72 0.00
CA GLU A 380 -19.57 15.77 0.83
C GLU A 380 -18.81 17.10 0.69
N PRO A 381 -17.96 17.44 1.68
CA PRO A 381 -17.02 18.56 1.61
C PRO A 381 -16.24 18.69 0.31
N SER A 382 -15.89 19.95 0.00
CA SER A 382 -14.94 20.27 -1.06
C SER A 382 -13.53 19.75 -0.72
N GLY A 383 -12.84 19.27 -1.75
CA GLY A 383 -11.42 18.95 -1.73
C GLY A 383 -10.48 20.15 -1.77
N VAL A 384 -10.99 21.37 -1.52
CA VAL A 384 -10.27 22.65 -1.66
C VAL A 384 -8.86 22.66 -1.06
N ILE A 385 -7.95 23.24 -1.82
CA ILE A 385 -6.57 23.54 -1.43
C ILE A 385 -6.49 25.00 -1.01
N ARG A 386 -5.87 25.28 0.14
CA ARG A 386 -5.80 26.64 0.69
C ARG A 386 -4.39 27.02 1.04
N ALA A 387 -3.98 28.23 0.66
CA ALA A 387 -2.70 28.80 1.01
C ALA A 387 -2.88 29.95 1.99
N TYR A 388 -2.20 29.85 3.12
CA TYR A 388 -2.17 30.87 4.15
C TYR A 388 -0.80 31.50 4.20
N ASP A 389 -0.74 32.79 4.53
CA ASP A 389 0.51 33.46 4.86
C ASP A 389 1.16 32.75 6.06
N VAL A 390 2.44 32.40 5.91
CA VAL A 390 3.16 31.52 6.84
C VAL A 390 3.35 32.16 8.23
N HIS A 391 3.29 33.49 8.33
CA HIS A 391 3.45 34.22 9.58
C HIS A 391 2.11 34.50 10.25
N THR A 392 1.16 35.02 9.49
CA THR A 392 -0.11 35.58 10.00
C THR A 392 -1.27 34.61 9.95
N GLY A 393 -1.18 33.52 9.16
CA GLY A 393 -2.29 32.60 8.95
C GLY A 393 -3.46 33.19 8.15
N GLN A 394 -3.26 34.35 7.51
CA GLN A 394 -4.27 34.94 6.62
C GLN A 394 -4.40 34.12 5.33
N LEU A 395 -5.62 33.82 4.92
CA LEU A 395 -5.88 33.13 3.64
C LEU A 395 -5.47 34.05 2.46
N VAL A 396 -4.54 33.59 1.64
CA VAL A 396 -4.00 34.33 0.48
C VAL A 396 -4.73 33.94 -0.79
N TRP A 397 -4.86 32.64 -1.05
CA TRP A 397 -5.63 32.08 -2.17
C TRP A 397 -6.22 30.72 -1.81
N ASN A 398 -7.24 30.32 -2.55
CA ASN A 398 -7.78 28.96 -2.53
C ASN A 398 -7.82 28.38 -3.95
N TRP A 399 -7.78 27.07 -4.09
CA TRP A 399 -8.05 26.40 -5.35
C TRP A 399 -9.00 25.24 -5.11
N ASP A 400 -10.16 25.28 -5.76
CA ASP A 400 -11.17 24.23 -5.73
C ASP A 400 -11.25 23.60 -7.12
N SER A 401 -11.04 22.29 -7.23
CA SER A 401 -11.08 21.56 -8.51
C SER A 401 -12.44 21.67 -9.19
N GLY A 402 -13.54 21.91 -8.44
CA GLY A 402 -14.86 22.17 -8.98
C GLY A 402 -15.11 23.61 -9.46
N ASN A 403 -14.20 24.55 -9.15
CA ASN A 403 -14.21 25.92 -9.66
C ASN A 403 -12.76 26.44 -9.81
N PRO A 404 -11.98 25.87 -10.75
CA PRO A 404 -10.52 25.95 -10.75
C PRO A 404 -9.94 27.32 -11.14
N ASP A 405 -10.74 28.19 -11.77
CA ASP A 405 -10.29 29.48 -12.30
C ASP A 405 -10.41 30.63 -11.29
N ASP A 406 -11.31 30.51 -10.30
CA ASP A 406 -11.48 31.48 -9.22
C ASP A 406 -10.64 31.09 -8.01
N THR A 407 -9.45 31.71 -7.94
CA THR A 407 -8.49 31.46 -6.87
C THR A 407 -8.59 32.44 -5.71
N THR A 408 -9.56 33.36 -5.78
CA THR A 408 -9.72 34.39 -4.76
C THR A 408 -10.38 33.81 -3.51
N PRO A 409 -9.97 34.24 -2.29
CA PRO A 409 -10.66 33.88 -1.07
C PRO A 409 -12.16 34.18 -1.15
N ILE A 410 -12.99 33.17 -0.90
CA ILE A 410 -14.44 33.33 -0.97
C ILE A 410 -15.00 34.03 0.29
N ALA A 411 -16.05 34.83 0.10
CA ALA A 411 -16.67 35.59 1.19
C ALA A 411 -17.36 34.67 2.22
N GLU A 412 -17.48 35.15 3.46
CA GLU A 412 -18.25 34.49 4.52
C GLU A 412 -19.69 34.16 4.05
N GLY A 413 -20.19 32.98 4.44
CA GLY A 413 -21.51 32.50 4.06
C GLY A 413 -21.60 31.85 2.67
N LYS A 414 -20.57 31.97 1.82
CA LYS A 414 -20.43 31.14 0.62
C LYS A 414 -19.80 29.79 0.97
N THR A 415 -20.04 28.79 0.14
CA THR A 415 -19.42 27.47 0.29
C THR A 415 -18.61 27.10 -0.94
N TYR A 416 -17.52 26.38 -0.72
CA TYR A 416 -16.78 25.69 -1.78
C TYR A 416 -17.64 24.64 -2.50
N THR A 417 -17.19 24.18 -3.66
CA THR A 417 -17.93 23.24 -4.49
C THR A 417 -17.99 21.88 -3.79
N ARG A 418 -19.21 21.40 -3.53
CA ARG A 418 -19.44 20.08 -2.92
C ARG A 418 -18.90 18.99 -3.83
N ASN A 419 -18.37 17.91 -3.24
CA ASN A 419 -17.83 16.73 -3.95
C ASN A 419 -16.67 17.01 -4.90
N SER A 420 -15.99 18.16 -4.80
CA SER A 420 -14.81 18.37 -5.63
C SER A 420 -13.65 17.45 -5.20
N PRO A 421 -12.86 16.91 -6.15
CA PRO A 421 -11.79 15.96 -5.85
C PRO A 421 -10.82 16.49 -4.81
N ASN A 422 -10.49 15.64 -3.84
CA ASN A 422 -9.65 15.97 -2.71
C ASN A 422 -8.14 15.77 -3.00
N MET A 423 -7.31 16.21 -2.05
CA MET A 423 -5.89 15.86 -1.99
C MET A 423 -5.56 15.56 -0.53
N TRP A 424 -5.45 14.28 -0.22
CA TRP A 424 -5.20 13.78 1.12
C TRP A 424 -3.73 13.43 1.38
N SER A 425 -2.91 13.39 0.33
CA SER A 425 -1.50 12.98 0.39
C SER A 425 -0.53 14.18 0.55
N MET A 426 0.70 14.07 0.05
CA MET A 426 1.79 15.02 0.23
C MET A 426 2.13 15.76 -1.06
N PHE A 427 2.37 17.07 -0.91
CA PHE A 427 2.80 17.95 -1.98
C PHE A 427 4.27 17.75 -2.31
N SER A 428 4.65 18.19 -3.51
CA SER A 428 6.03 18.60 -3.79
C SER A 428 6.07 20.03 -4.30
N VAL A 429 7.19 20.70 -4.04
CA VAL A 429 7.36 22.13 -4.28
C VAL A 429 8.66 22.38 -5.05
N ASP A 430 8.58 23.15 -6.12
CA ASP A 430 9.74 23.73 -6.80
C ASP A 430 9.59 25.26 -6.77
N GLU A 431 10.16 25.90 -5.74
CA GLU A 431 10.12 27.36 -5.59
C GLU A 431 10.87 28.09 -6.71
N LYS A 432 11.82 27.43 -7.39
CA LYS A 432 12.54 27.98 -8.53
C LYS A 432 11.67 28.10 -9.76
N LEU A 433 10.77 27.14 -9.98
CA LEU A 433 9.74 27.25 -11.01
C LEU A 433 8.49 28.00 -10.54
N GLY A 434 8.36 28.25 -9.23
CA GLY A 434 7.14 28.84 -8.65
C GLY A 434 5.98 27.85 -8.63
N MET A 435 6.24 26.55 -8.47
CA MET A 435 5.28 25.47 -8.70
C MET A 435 5.00 24.60 -7.47
N LEU A 436 3.73 24.26 -7.26
CA LEU A 436 3.25 23.20 -6.38
C LEU A 436 2.74 22.04 -7.22
N TYR A 437 3.02 20.80 -6.80
CA TYR A 437 2.55 19.58 -7.47
C TYR A 437 1.64 18.80 -6.54
N LEU A 438 0.39 18.62 -6.97
CA LEU A 438 -0.72 18.08 -6.19
C LEU A 438 -1.14 16.73 -6.75
N PRO A 439 -0.83 15.62 -6.06
CA PRO A 439 -1.39 14.33 -6.41
C PRO A 439 -2.86 14.27 -5.98
N MET A 440 -3.77 14.13 -6.95
CA MET A 440 -5.22 14.28 -6.73
C MET A 440 -5.89 12.93 -6.47
N GLY A 441 -6.88 12.94 -5.57
CA GLY A 441 -7.84 11.86 -5.38
C GLY A 441 -9.04 11.99 -6.32
N ASN A 442 -10.16 11.39 -5.93
CA ASN A 442 -11.39 11.34 -6.73
C ASN A 442 -12.52 12.21 -6.18
N GLN A 443 -13.53 12.43 -7.03
CA GLN A 443 -14.87 12.80 -6.57
C GLN A 443 -15.60 11.55 -6.09
N THR A 444 -15.99 11.57 -4.81
CA THR A 444 -16.87 10.59 -4.18
C THR A 444 -18.30 10.67 -4.74
N PRO A 445 -19.04 9.55 -4.86
CA PRO A 445 -18.60 8.17 -4.64
C PRO A 445 -17.62 7.64 -5.71
N ASP A 446 -16.65 6.82 -5.30
CA ASP A 446 -15.55 6.41 -6.16
C ASP A 446 -15.97 5.34 -7.17
N GLN A 447 -16.88 4.45 -6.79
CA GLN A 447 -17.33 3.34 -7.64
C GLN A 447 -18.56 3.67 -8.51
N PHE A 448 -19.00 4.93 -8.51
CA PHE A 448 -20.06 5.44 -9.38
C PHE A 448 -19.81 6.91 -9.76
N GLY A 449 -19.44 7.16 -11.01
CA GLY A 449 -19.05 8.47 -11.53
C GLY A 449 -20.17 9.24 -12.22
N GLY A 450 -21.41 8.75 -12.23
CA GLY A 450 -22.52 9.33 -13.02
C GLY A 450 -22.90 10.78 -12.70
N PHE A 451 -22.42 11.35 -11.59
CA PHE A 451 -22.66 12.74 -11.18
C PHE A 451 -21.42 13.64 -11.23
N ARG A 452 -20.32 13.18 -11.85
CA ARG A 452 -19.12 13.99 -11.96
C ARG A 452 -19.34 15.14 -12.93
N THR A 453 -18.99 16.34 -12.48
CA THR A 453 -19.00 17.52 -13.35
C THR A 453 -17.76 17.47 -14.27
N PRO A 454 -17.80 18.14 -15.44
CA PRO A 454 -16.63 18.21 -16.31
C PRO A 454 -15.37 18.73 -15.61
N GLU A 455 -15.51 19.67 -14.68
CA GLU A 455 -14.40 20.26 -13.93
C GLU A 455 -13.81 19.27 -12.92
N SER A 456 -14.66 18.59 -12.17
CA SER A 456 -14.24 17.54 -11.23
C SER A 456 -13.55 16.39 -11.97
N GLU A 457 -14.18 15.91 -13.04
CA GLU A 457 -13.67 14.83 -13.88
C GLU A 457 -12.29 15.16 -14.46
N LYS A 458 -12.03 16.42 -14.78
CA LYS A 458 -10.76 16.88 -15.36
C LYS A 458 -9.56 16.78 -14.41
N TYR A 459 -9.77 16.97 -13.10
CA TYR A 459 -8.68 17.01 -12.10
C TYR A 459 -8.64 15.80 -11.17
N ALA A 460 -9.60 14.87 -11.28
CA ALA A 460 -9.60 13.62 -10.51
C ALA A 460 -8.47 12.67 -10.95
N ALA A 461 -7.97 11.86 -10.02
CA ALA A 461 -7.01 10.78 -10.24
C ALA A 461 -5.85 11.17 -11.18
N GLY A 462 -5.15 12.25 -10.85
CA GLY A 462 -4.11 12.86 -11.68
C GLY A 462 -3.11 13.71 -10.90
N LEU A 463 -2.28 14.43 -11.65
CA LEU A 463 -1.32 15.39 -11.10
C LEU A 463 -1.68 16.80 -11.58
N THR A 464 -1.94 17.69 -10.63
CA THR A 464 -2.21 19.11 -10.93
C THR A 464 -1.05 19.97 -10.46
N ALA A 465 -0.59 20.88 -11.31
CA ALA A 465 0.50 21.79 -10.99
C ALA A 465 -0.04 23.23 -10.86
N LEU A 466 0.11 23.81 -9.67
CA LEU A 466 -0.36 25.16 -9.33
C LEU A 466 0.81 26.14 -9.25
N ASP A 467 0.55 27.39 -9.63
CA ASP A 467 1.42 28.52 -9.35
C ASP A 467 1.41 28.86 -7.85
N ILE A 468 2.58 28.89 -7.19
CA ILE A 468 2.70 29.12 -5.74
C ILE A 468 2.05 30.45 -5.33
N ALA A 469 2.25 31.52 -6.11
CA ALA A 469 1.85 32.87 -5.70
C ALA A 469 0.34 33.09 -5.85
N THR A 470 -0.28 32.43 -6.82
CA THR A 470 -1.67 32.73 -7.21
C THR A 470 -2.65 31.56 -7.05
N GLY A 471 -2.15 30.34 -6.84
CA GLY A 471 -3.00 29.14 -6.81
C GLY A 471 -3.55 28.73 -8.18
N LYS A 472 -3.19 29.42 -9.27
CA LYS A 472 -3.71 29.14 -10.61
C LYS A 472 -3.09 27.88 -11.19
N VAL A 473 -3.90 27.09 -11.90
CA VAL A 473 -3.43 25.92 -12.63
C VAL A 473 -2.47 26.35 -13.75
N ARG A 474 -1.28 25.74 -13.78
CA ARG A 474 -0.29 25.93 -14.85
C ARG A 474 -0.35 24.80 -15.85
N TRP A 475 -0.51 23.58 -15.36
CA TRP A 475 -0.81 22.40 -16.16
C TRP A 475 -1.42 21.32 -15.26
N TYR A 476 -2.06 20.33 -15.88
CA TYR A 476 -2.54 19.12 -15.20
C TYR A 476 -2.37 17.93 -16.14
N PHE A 477 -2.29 16.73 -15.58
CA PHE A 477 -2.32 15.47 -16.34
C PHE A 477 -3.16 14.44 -15.58
N GLN A 478 -4.22 13.93 -16.21
CA GLN A 478 -5.07 12.90 -15.64
C GLN A 478 -4.47 11.51 -15.87
N PHE A 479 -4.39 10.67 -14.84
CA PHE A 479 -3.84 9.31 -14.94
C PHE A 479 -4.91 8.23 -15.01
N THR A 480 -6.13 8.50 -14.54
CA THR A 480 -7.28 7.62 -14.73
C THR A 480 -8.48 8.43 -15.20
N HIS A 481 -8.91 8.18 -16.42
CA HIS A 481 -10.12 8.75 -17.02
C HIS A 481 -11.36 8.08 -16.43
N HIS A 482 -12.33 8.86 -15.95
CA HIS A 482 -13.58 8.37 -15.38
C HIS A 482 -13.36 7.22 -14.40
N ASP A 483 -12.62 7.51 -13.34
CA ASP A 483 -12.22 6.50 -12.36
C ASP A 483 -13.43 5.85 -11.68
N LEU A 484 -13.51 4.53 -11.64
CA LEU A 484 -14.55 3.77 -10.95
C LEU A 484 -13.95 2.80 -9.90
N TRP A 485 -12.68 3.00 -9.54
CA TRP A 485 -11.85 1.98 -8.89
C TRP A 485 -11.06 2.50 -7.69
N ASP A 486 -11.21 3.78 -7.30
CA ASP A 486 -10.42 4.41 -6.24
C ASP A 486 -8.91 4.35 -6.58
N MET A 487 -8.55 4.87 -7.76
CA MET A 487 -7.20 4.97 -8.30
C MET A 487 -6.57 6.34 -8.04
N ASP A 488 -6.79 6.87 -6.84
CA ASP A 488 -6.14 8.06 -6.32
C ASP A 488 -4.62 8.05 -6.58
N VAL A 489 -4.07 9.25 -6.81
CA VAL A 489 -2.62 9.42 -6.81
C VAL A 489 -2.16 9.55 -5.36
N GLY A 490 -1.78 8.41 -4.77
CA GLY A 490 -1.34 8.37 -3.39
C GLY A 490 0.08 8.91 -3.19
N GLY A 491 1.06 8.48 -3.99
CA GLY A 491 2.46 8.79 -3.71
C GLY A 491 2.82 10.28 -3.85
N GLN A 492 3.62 10.81 -2.92
CA GLN A 492 4.21 12.15 -3.07
C GLN A 492 4.96 12.26 -4.42
N PRO A 493 4.61 13.22 -5.30
CA PRO A 493 5.34 13.44 -6.55
C PRO A 493 6.81 13.68 -6.26
N THR A 494 7.73 13.09 -7.01
CA THR A 494 9.16 13.20 -6.74
C THR A 494 9.86 14.03 -7.82
N LEU A 495 10.53 15.11 -7.43
CA LEU A 495 11.18 16.04 -8.36
C LEU A 495 12.67 15.72 -8.48
N MET A 496 13.16 15.63 -9.72
CA MET A 496 14.58 15.46 -9.99
C MET A 496 14.95 16.05 -11.35
N ASP A 497 16.23 16.35 -11.55
CA ASP A 497 16.75 16.52 -12.90
C ASP A 497 17.12 15.14 -13.45
N LEU A 498 16.49 14.75 -14.56
CA LEU A 498 16.56 13.43 -15.15
C LEU A 498 17.44 13.44 -16.40
N LYS A 499 18.44 12.56 -16.44
CA LYS A 499 19.27 12.34 -17.62
C LYS A 499 18.50 11.50 -18.64
N THR A 500 18.21 12.10 -19.80
CA THR A 500 17.59 11.43 -20.95
C THR A 500 18.55 11.39 -22.14
N ALA A 501 18.16 10.67 -23.20
CA ALA A 501 18.89 10.67 -24.47
C ALA A 501 18.99 12.07 -25.10
N ASP A 502 17.97 12.91 -24.90
CA ASP A 502 17.89 14.28 -25.46
C ASP A 502 18.58 15.34 -24.58
N GLY A 503 19.18 14.93 -23.45
CA GLY A 503 19.75 15.83 -22.45
C GLY A 503 19.08 15.71 -21.08
N VAL A 504 19.42 16.63 -20.19
CA VAL A 504 18.85 16.68 -18.83
C VAL A 504 17.49 17.40 -18.89
N LYS A 505 16.44 16.78 -18.35
CA LYS A 505 15.08 17.35 -18.29
C LYS A 505 14.62 17.50 -16.84
N PRO A 506 13.90 18.57 -16.49
CA PRO A 506 13.37 18.75 -15.14
C PRO A 506 12.14 17.84 -14.96
N ALA A 507 12.30 16.72 -14.27
CA ALA A 507 11.27 15.69 -14.16
C ALA A 507 10.47 15.78 -12.85
N VAL A 508 9.20 15.37 -12.93
CA VAL A 508 8.36 14.95 -11.80
C VAL A 508 7.93 13.50 -12.05
N LEU A 509 8.11 12.65 -11.03
CA LEU A 509 7.71 11.25 -11.04
C LEU A 509 6.49 11.08 -10.13
N ALA A 510 5.39 10.57 -10.68
CA ALA A 510 4.17 10.26 -9.93
C ALA A 510 3.91 8.75 -9.93
N SER A 511 4.12 8.11 -8.78
CA SER A 511 3.77 6.70 -8.55
C SER A 511 2.29 6.58 -8.18
N THR A 512 1.57 5.66 -8.82
CA THR A 512 0.09 5.59 -8.75
C THR A 512 -0.42 4.25 -8.23
N LYS A 513 -1.66 4.23 -7.71
CA LYS A 513 -2.34 3.00 -7.27
C LYS A 513 -2.47 1.98 -8.40
N GLN A 514 -2.60 2.42 -9.66
CA GLN A 514 -2.61 1.51 -10.81
C GLN A 514 -1.27 0.81 -11.09
N GLY A 515 -0.14 1.36 -10.62
CA GLY A 515 1.21 0.79 -10.81
C GLY A 515 2.05 1.44 -11.90
N SER A 516 1.52 2.39 -12.67
CA SER A 516 2.34 3.26 -13.52
C SER A 516 3.14 4.24 -12.66
N ILE A 517 4.36 4.55 -13.08
CA ILE A 517 5.11 5.71 -12.61
C ILE A 517 5.18 6.69 -13.78
N TYR A 518 4.36 7.73 -13.73
CA TYR A 518 4.34 8.75 -14.77
C TYR A 518 5.52 9.69 -14.58
N VAL A 519 6.30 9.89 -15.64
CA VAL A 519 7.46 10.79 -15.63
C VAL A 519 7.18 11.93 -16.59
N LEU A 520 6.88 13.11 -16.04
CA LEU A 520 6.51 14.30 -16.78
C LEU A 520 7.59 15.38 -16.61
N ASP A 521 7.69 16.30 -17.57
CA ASP A 521 8.43 17.54 -17.42
C ASP A 521 7.67 18.42 -16.42
N ARG A 522 8.30 18.71 -15.29
CA ARG A 522 7.64 19.39 -14.18
C ARG A 522 7.30 20.86 -14.49
N SER A 523 7.86 21.44 -15.56
CA SER A 523 7.56 22.82 -15.97
C SER A 523 6.29 22.95 -16.80
N ASN A 524 5.87 21.89 -17.50
CA ASN A 524 4.80 21.97 -18.51
C ASN A 524 3.88 20.73 -18.59
N GLY A 525 4.16 19.68 -17.81
CA GLY A 525 3.34 18.46 -17.76
C GLY A 525 3.52 17.52 -18.94
N GLN A 526 4.44 17.79 -19.88
CA GLN A 526 4.64 16.94 -21.04
C GLN A 526 5.35 15.63 -20.67
N PRO A 527 4.98 14.48 -21.26
CA PRO A 527 5.62 13.22 -20.93
C PRO A 527 7.11 13.20 -21.29
N ILE A 528 7.97 12.86 -20.33
CA ILE A 528 9.38 12.53 -20.58
C ILE A 528 9.50 11.04 -20.91
N VAL A 529 8.81 10.19 -20.15
CA VAL A 529 8.62 8.79 -20.48
C VAL A 529 7.33 8.65 -21.28
N PRO A 530 7.32 7.92 -22.41
CA PRO A 530 6.12 7.78 -23.24
C PRO A 530 4.92 7.27 -22.44
N ILE A 531 3.75 7.84 -22.76
CA ILE A 531 2.45 7.43 -22.23
C ILE A 531 1.57 7.05 -23.42
N LYS A 532 0.87 5.92 -23.32
CA LYS A 532 0.01 5.39 -24.37
C LYS A 532 -1.41 5.22 -23.85
N GLU A 533 -2.39 5.60 -24.65
CA GLU A 533 -3.79 5.25 -24.43
C GLU A 533 -4.00 3.77 -24.73
N ILE A 534 -4.39 2.99 -23.73
CA ILE A 534 -4.68 1.55 -23.88
C ILE A 534 -6.20 1.32 -23.79
N PRO A 535 -6.79 0.49 -24.67
CA PRO A 535 -8.19 0.07 -24.53
C PRO A 535 -8.41 -0.69 -23.21
N VAL A 536 -9.52 -0.40 -22.54
CA VAL A 536 -9.88 -1.00 -21.25
C VAL A 536 -11.29 -1.61 -21.27
N PRO A 537 -11.64 -2.49 -20.32
CA PRO A 537 -12.99 -3.05 -20.24
C PRO A 537 -14.09 -1.98 -20.20
N GLN A 538 -15.22 -2.28 -20.82
CA GLN A 538 -16.35 -1.35 -20.99
C GLN A 538 -17.62 -1.88 -20.32
N GLY A 539 -18.65 -1.05 -20.20
CA GLY A 539 -19.98 -1.46 -19.76
C GLY A 539 -20.18 -1.26 -18.27
N ALA A 540 -20.34 0.01 -17.88
CA ALA A 540 -20.79 0.41 -16.56
C ALA A 540 -22.28 0.09 -16.36
N VAL A 541 -22.75 0.26 -15.13
CA VAL A 541 -24.18 0.17 -14.77
C VAL A 541 -24.98 1.33 -15.38
N GLU A 542 -26.31 1.20 -15.36
CA GLU A 542 -27.23 2.26 -15.80
C GLU A 542 -26.99 3.56 -14.99
N GLY A 543 -26.93 4.69 -15.69
CA GLY A 543 -26.67 6.01 -15.11
C GLY A 543 -25.19 6.38 -15.03
N ASP A 544 -24.29 5.51 -15.49
CA ASP A 544 -22.85 5.75 -15.53
C ASP A 544 -22.24 5.34 -16.88
N HIS A 545 -20.94 5.56 -17.06
CA HIS A 545 -20.19 5.19 -18.26
C HIS A 545 -18.76 4.75 -17.92
N THR A 546 -18.03 4.27 -18.93
CA THR A 546 -16.59 3.98 -18.84
C THR A 546 -15.84 4.80 -19.88
N SER A 547 -14.59 5.18 -19.59
CA SER A 547 -13.70 5.70 -20.62
C SER A 547 -13.30 4.60 -21.62
N PRO A 548 -13.22 4.87 -22.94
CA PRO A 548 -12.76 3.89 -23.93
C PRO A 548 -11.31 3.43 -23.72
N THR A 549 -10.46 4.33 -23.20
CA THR A 549 -9.03 4.09 -22.98
C THR A 549 -8.56 4.64 -21.64
N GLN A 550 -7.39 4.20 -21.20
CA GLN A 550 -6.66 4.74 -20.06
C GLN A 550 -5.21 5.05 -20.44
N PRO A 551 -4.58 6.10 -19.87
CA PRO A 551 -3.19 6.40 -20.12
C PRO A 551 -2.31 5.41 -19.36
N MET A 552 -1.25 4.90 -20.00
CA MET A 552 -0.32 3.95 -19.40
C MET A 552 1.12 4.36 -19.70
N SER A 553 1.94 4.55 -18.66
CA SER A 553 3.35 4.90 -18.83
C SER A 553 4.18 3.68 -19.23
N ASP A 554 5.20 3.88 -20.06
CA ASP A 554 6.18 2.83 -20.37
C ASP A 554 7.04 2.44 -19.14
N LEU A 555 7.11 3.29 -18.11
CA LEU A 555 7.62 2.90 -16.79
C LEU A 555 6.45 2.45 -15.90
N ASN A 556 6.28 1.14 -15.76
CA ASN A 556 5.14 0.59 -15.01
C ASN A 556 5.44 -0.71 -14.27
N PHE A 557 4.62 -0.95 -13.25
CA PHE A 557 4.58 -2.15 -12.40
C PHE A 557 3.17 -2.78 -12.43
N VAL A 558 2.38 -2.49 -13.46
CA VAL A 558 1.03 -3.05 -13.64
C VAL A 558 1.12 -4.58 -13.64
N PRO A 559 0.31 -5.27 -12.84
CA PRO A 559 0.35 -6.72 -12.79
C PRO A 559 -0.28 -7.35 -14.04
N PRO A 560 0.09 -8.60 -14.38
CA PRO A 560 -0.63 -9.37 -15.38
C PRO A 560 -2.11 -9.54 -15.02
N VAL A 561 -2.97 -9.69 -16.03
CA VAL A 561 -4.39 -10.01 -15.86
C VAL A 561 -4.54 -11.33 -15.10
N LEU A 562 -5.31 -11.32 -14.02
CA LEU A 562 -5.63 -12.52 -13.24
C LEU A 562 -6.39 -13.55 -14.05
N LYS A 563 -6.08 -14.81 -13.77
CA LYS A 563 -6.74 -16.00 -14.31
C LYS A 563 -7.24 -16.87 -13.18
N GLU A 564 -8.15 -17.79 -13.50
CA GLU A 564 -8.59 -18.82 -12.57
C GLU A 564 -7.41 -19.63 -12.00
N SER A 565 -6.38 -19.87 -12.81
CA SER A 565 -5.15 -20.56 -12.39
C SER A 565 -4.39 -19.84 -11.27
N ASP A 566 -4.52 -18.51 -11.18
CA ASP A 566 -3.82 -17.69 -10.20
C ASP A 566 -4.51 -17.70 -8.84
N MET A 567 -5.68 -18.36 -8.75
CA MET A 567 -6.37 -18.55 -7.49
C MET A 567 -5.65 -19.57 -6.60
N TRP A 568 -5.64 -19.27 -5.32
CA TRP A 568 -4.83 -19.88 -4.29
C TRP A 568 -5.67 -20.21 -3.06
N GLY A 569 -5.03 -20.91 -2.14
CA GLY A 569 -5.55 -21.34 -0.85
C GLY A 569 -4.49 -22.23 -0.21
N VAL A 570 -4.64 -22.54 1.08
CA VAL A 570 -3.69 -23.45 1.74
C VAL A 570 -4.03 -24.92 1.43
N THR A 571 -5.28 -25.22 1.05
CA THR A 571 -5.75 -26.55 0.64
C THR A 571 -6.42 -26.53 -0.75
N PRO A 572 -6.63 -27.70 -1.40
CA PRO A 572 -7.44 -27.75 -2.62
C PRO A 572 -8.88 -27.26 -2.42
N PHE A 573 -9.43 -27.35 -1.21
CA PHE A 573 -10.79 -26.89 -0.92
C PHE A 573 -10.87 -25.37 -0.95
N ASP A 574 -9.93 -24.70 -0.28
CA ASP A 574 -9.84 -23.24 -0.27
C ASP A 574 -9.60 -22.72 -1.68
N GLN A 575 -8.68 -23.36 -2.40
CA GLN A 575 -8.39 -23.01 -3.79
C GLN A 575 -9.63 -23.17 -4.68
N MET A 576 -10.36 -24.27 -4.55
CA MET A 576 -11.59 -24.50 -5.31
C MET A 576 -12.63 -23.41 -5.02
N LEU A 577 -12.81 -23.03 -3.75
CA LEU A 577 -13.75 -21.98 -3.36
C LEU A 577 -13.33 -20.61 -3.89
N CYS A 578 -12.05 -20.27 -3.84
CA CYS A 578 -11.51 -19.06 -4.44
C CYS A 578 -11.70 -19.02 -5.96
N ARG A 579 -11.56 -20.16 -6.65
CA ARG A 579 -11.88 -20.26 -8.08
C ARG A 579 -13.36 -20.09 -8.37
N ILE A 580 -14.23 -20.63 -7.52
CA ILE A 580 -15.68 -20.43 -7.64
C ILE A 580 -16.01 -18.94 -7.47
N ASP A 581 -15.43 -18.28 -6.46
CA ASP A 581 -15.63 -16.84 -6.23
C ASP A 581 -15.16 -16.02 -7.43
N PHE A 582 -13.92 -16.25 -7.88
CA PHE A 582 -13.35 -15.62 -9.09
C PHE A 582 -14.25 -15.78 -10.33
N LYS A 583 -14.75 -17.00 -10.58
CA LYS A 583 -15.62 -17.28 -11.74
C LYS A 583 -17.07 -16.81 -11.56
N SER A 584 -17.47 -16.45 -10.35
CA SER A 584 -18.80 -15.89 -10.06
C SER A 584 -18.86 -14.37 -10.24
N LEU A 585 -17.70 -13.71 -10.22
CA LEU A 585 -17.54 -12.28 -10.38
C LEU A 585 -17.15 -11.94 -11.82
N ARG A 586 -17.38 -10.68 -12.20
CA ARG A 586 -16.89 -10.13 -13.47
C ARG A 586 -15.42 -9.73 -13.34
N TYR A 587 -14.58 -10.19 -14.27
CA TYR A 587 -13.20 -9.74 -14.39
C TYR A 587 -12.72 -9.87 -15.84
N ASP A 588 -12.71 -8.73 -16.53
CA ASP A 588 -12.30 -8.60 -17.93
C ASP A 588 -10.87 -8.03 -18.05
N GLY A 589 -10.17 -7.88 -16.91
CA GLY A 589 -8.86 -7.25 -16.79
C GLY A 589 -8.86 -6.07 -15.84
N MET A 590 -7.71 -5.39 -15.78
CA MET A 590 -7.59 -4.12 -15.06
C MET A 590 -8.65 -3.13 -15.60
N PHE A 591 -9.23 -2.32 -14.71
CA PHE A 591 -10.35 -1.43 -15.03
C PHE A 591 -11.66 -2.14 -15.42
N THR A 592 -11.91 -3.35 -14.92
CA THR A 592 -13.27 -3.93 -14.97
C THR A 592 -14.21 -3.07 -14.14
N PRO A 593 -15.25 -2.42 -14.70
CA PRO A 593 -16.10 -1.51 -13.94
C PRO A 593 -16.89 -2.27 -12.85
N PRO A 594 -17.21 -1.62 -11.72
CA PRO A 594 -18.13 -2.15 -10.72
C PRO A 594 -19.47 -2.58 -11.33
N SER A 595 -20.08 -3.63 -10.77
CA SER A 595 -21.31 -4.21 -11.32
C SER A 595 -22.23 -4.78 -10.23
N LEU A 596 -23.50 -5.00 -10.58
CA LEU A 596 -24.48 -5.67 -9.71
C LEU A 596 -24.15 -7.15 -9.44
N GLN A 597 -23.47 -7.81 -10.39
CA GLN A 597 -22.93 -9.15 -10.20
C GLN A 597 -21.78 -9.17 -9.17
N GLY A 598 -21.06 -8.05 -9.07
CA GLY A 598 -19.77 -7.96 -8.41
C GLY A 598 -18.63 -8.09 -9.42
N SER A 599 -17.62 -7.25 -9.24
CA SER A 599 -16.44 -7.17 -10.11
C SER A 599 -15.18 -7.34 -9.28
N ILE A 600 -14.13 -7.93 -9.88
CA ILE A 600 -12.80 -7.96 -9.28
C ILE A 600 -12.04 -6.69 -9.69
N VAL A 601 -11.44 -6.03 -8.73
CA VAL A 601 -10.56 -4.88 -8.91
C VAL A 601 -9.12 -5.33 -8.61
N TYR A 602 -8.26 -5.30 -9.62
CA TYR A 602 -6.86 -5.71 -9.52
C TYR A 602 -5.97 -4.90 -10.48
N PRO A 603 -4.96 -4.15 -9.98
CA PRO A 603 -4.65 -3.95 -8.55
C PRO A 603 -5.83 -3.31 -7.80
N GLY A 604 -6.03 -3.68 -6.54
CA GLY A 604 -7.17 -3.21 -5.73
C GLY A 604 -6.93 -1.86 -5.07
N ASN A 605 -7.78 -1.47 -4.13
CA ASN A 605 -7.83 -0.13 -3.53
C ASN A 605 -6.56 0.33 -2.79
N PHE A 606 -5.75 -0.59 -2.24
CA PHE A 606 -4.42 -0.26 -1.70
C PHE A 606 -3.40 0.10 -2.79
N GLY A 607 -3.73 -0.18 -4.04
CA GLY A 607 -2.90 0.06 -5.20
C GLY A 607 -1.58 -0.73 -5.20
N VAL A 608 -0.79 -0.43 -6.23
CA VAL A 608 0.60 -0.87 -6.35
C VAL A 608 1.52 0.06 -5.57
N PHE A 609 1.27 1.37 -5.65
CA PHE A 609 1.95 2.41 -4.87
C PHE A 609 0.90 3.29 -4.20
N ASP A 610 0.91 3.32 -2.87
CA ASP A 610 0.06 4.16 -2.03
C ASP A 610 0.83 5.43 -1.59
N TRP A 611 0.40 6.09 -0.51
CA TRP A 611 0.96 7.36 0.00
C TRP A 611 2.46 7.35 0.25
N GLY A 612 3.02 6.18 0.60
CA GLY A 612 4.46 6.00 0.83
C GLY A 612 5.33 6.53 -0.31
N GLY A 613 4.86 6.42 -1.56
CA GLY A 613 5.58 6.83 -2.75
C GLY A 613 6.86 6.03 -2.99
N ILE A 614 7.83 6.65 -3.66
CA ILE A 614 9.10 6.04 -4.05
C ILE A 614 10.29 6.87 -3.55
N SER A 615 11.48 6.28 -3.51
CA SER A 615 12.73 7.02 -3.29
C SER A 615 13.52 7.09 -4.59
N VAL A 616 14.14 8.24 -4.85
CA VAL A 616 14.93 8.48 -6.06
C VAL A 616 16.33 8.92 -5.65
N ASP A 617 17.35 8.21 -6.15
CA ASP A 617 18.75 8.63 -6.09
C ASP A 617 19.06 9.50 -7.32
N PRO A 618 19.17 10.84 -7.16
CA PRO A 618 19.42 11.75 -8.28
C PRO A 618 20.86 11.66 -8.81
N VAL A 619 21.78 11.04 -8.08
CA VAL A 619 23.18 10.90 -8.51
C VAL A 619 23.33 9.65 -9.37
N ARG A 620 22.79 8.51 -8.92
CA ARG A 620 22.79 7.24 -9.68
C ARG A 620 21.71 7.19 -10.75
N GLN A 621 20.73 8.09 -10.70
CA GLN A 621 19.54 8.13 -11.55
C GLN A 621 18.77 6.80 -11.43
N LEU A 622 18.44 6.45 -10.19
CA LEU A 622 17.79 5.19 -9.81
C LEU A 622 16.55 5.48 -8.95
N ALA A 623 15.48 4.73 -9.16
CA ALA A 623 14.35 4.71 -8.22
C ALA A 623 14.34 3.39 -7.46
N PHE A 624 14.15 3.44 -6.14
CA PHE A 624 13.87 2.30 -5.28
C PHE A 624 12.39 2.27 -4.93
N VAL A 625 11.75 1.11 -5.14
CA VAL A 625 10.29 0.98 -5.09
C VAL A 625 9.85 -0.31 -4.38
N ASN A 626 8.66 -0.30 -3.78
CA ASN A 626 8.08 -1.45 -3.07
C ASN A 626 6.63 -1.78 -3.52
N PRO A 627 6.44 -2.27 -4.77
CA PRO A 627 5.10 -2.48 -5.32
C PRO A 627 4.35 -3.60 -4.59
N SER A 628 3.08 -3.35 -4.29
CA SER A 628 2.15 -4.28 -3.66
C SER A 628 1.06 -4.75 -4.64
N TYR A 629 0.51 -5.95 -4.42
CA TYR A 629 -0.48 -6.55 -5.30
C TYR A 629 -1.54 -7.28 -4.48
N MET A 630 -2.72 -6.67 -4.36
CA MET A 630 -3.86 -7.26 -3.68
C MET A 630 -5.12 -7.08 -4.53
N ALA A 631 -5.89 -8.15 -4.68
CA ALA A 631 -7.17 -8.13 -5.39
C ALA A 631 -8.33 -7.84 -4.43
N PHE A 632 -9.29 -7.04 -4.89
CA PHE A 632 -10.50 -6.67 -4.16
C PHE A 632 -11.74 -7.00 -4.97
N LYS A 633 -12.88 -7.02 -4.29
CA LYS A 633 -14.22 -7.17 -4.85
C LYS A 633 -14.95 -5.85 -4.68
N SER A 634 -15.62 -5.41 -5.74
CA SER A 634 -16.53 -4.28 -5.74
C SER A 634 -17.89 -4.72 -6.28
N LYS A 635 -18.91 -4.71 -5.44
CA LYS A 635 -20.28 -5.08 -5.82
C LYS A 635 -21.23 -3.93 -5.59
N LEU A 636 -21.81 -3.42 -6.67
CA LEU A 636 -22.86 -2.41 -6.59
C LEU A 636 -24.16 -3.04 -6.07
N VAL A 637 -24.86 -2.29 -5.23
CA VAL A 637 -26.14 -2.66 -4.63
C VAL A 637 -27.12 -1.51 -4.85
N PRO A 638 -28.33 -1.76 -5.40
CA PRO A 638 -29.32 -0.70 -5.56
C PRO A 638 -29.58 0.04 -4.24
N ALA A 639 -29.70 1.37 -4.28
CA ALA A 639 -29.82 2.20 -3.08
C ALA A 639 -30.93 1.74 -2.11
N ALA A 640 -32.04 1.22 -2.64
CA ALA A 640 -33.15 0.70 -1.84
C ALA A 640 -32.80 -0.54 -0.99
N GLU A 641 -31.76 -1.29 -1.37
CA GLU A 641 -31.34 -2.52 -0.70
C GLU A 641 -30.18 -2.31 0.29
N VAL A 642 -29.53 -1.15 0.25
CA VAL A 642 -28.38 -0.80 1.10
C VAL A 642 -28.71 -0.88 2.59
N ALA A 643 -29.91 -0.44 3.00
CA ALA A 643 -30.34 -0.43 4.39
C ALA A 643 -30.50 -1.83 5.01
N GLY A 644 -30.58 -2.89 4.19
CA GLY A 644 -30.67 -4.28 4.64
C GLY A 644 -29.32 -5.03 4.69
N GLY A 645 -28.22 -4.37 4.30
CA GLY A 645 -26.88 -4.95 4.24
C GLY A 645 -26.11 -4.94 5.57
N PRO A 646 -24.95 -5.64 5.65
CA PRO A 646 -24.01 -5.49 6.76
C PRO A 646 -23.53 -4.04 6.89
N GLY A 647 -23.19 -3.56 8.09
CA GLY A 647 -22.74 -2.18 8.28
C GLY A 647 -21.40 -1.85 7.59
N ARG A 648 -21.14 -0.55 7.38
CA ARG A 648 -19.81 -0.03 6.99
C ARG A 648 -18.77 -0.43 8.03
N LYS A 649 -17.60 -0.91 7.60
CA LYS A 649 -16.48 -1.26 8.49
C LYS A 649 -15.34 -0.25 8.43
N SER A 650 -14.91 0.12 7.23
CA SER A 650 -13.93 1.17 6.95
C SER A 650 -14.27 1.87 5.62
N GLU A 651 -13.40 2.75 5.11
CA GLU A 651 -13.53 3.32 3.75
C GLU A 651 -13.37 2.27 2.64
N THR A 652 -12.59 1.22 2.90
CA THR A 652 -12.22 0.19 1.91
C THR A 652 -12.86 -1.17 2.18
N GLU A 653 -13.65 -1.32 3.25
CA GLU A 653 -14.31 -2.57 3.62
C GLU A 653 -15.77 -2.37 4.08
N GLY A 654 -16.65 -3.24 3.62
CA GLY A 654 -18.06 -3.31 4.00
C GLY A 654 -18.97 -2.54 3.05
N VAL A 655 -20.20 -2.28 3.52
CA VAL A 655 -21.20 -1.54 2.75
C VAL A 655 -20.89 -0.05 2.83
N GLN A 656 -20.71 0.56 1.67
CA GLN A 656 -20.63 2.00 1.48
C GLN A 656 -21.98 2.51 0.95
N PRO A 657 -22.65 3.43 1.68
CA PRO A 657 -24.04 3.76 1.40
C PRO A 657 -24.24 4.66 0.19
N ASN A 658 -23.26 5.50 -0.18
CA ASN A 658 -23.34 6.44 -1.31
C ASN A 658 -24.67 7.20 -1.37
N LYS A 659 -25.13 7.76 -0.24
CA LYS A 659 -26.45 8.42 -0.16
C LYS A 659 -26.59 9.48 -1.26
N GLY A 660 -27.71 9.44 -1.98
CA GLY A 660 -27.96 10.31 -3.14
C GLY A 660 -27.64 9.67 -4.49
N ALA A 661 -26.80 8.64 -4.52
CA ALA A 661 -26.54 7.85 -5.72
C ALA A 661 -27.57 6.71 -5.92
N PRO A 662 -27.76 6.23 -7.16
CA PRO A 662 -28.66 5.10 -7.43
C PRO A 662 -28.15 3.75 -6.86
N TYR A 663 -26.87 3.67 -6.51
CA TYR A 663 -26.23 2.48 -5.97
C TYR A 663 -25.32 2.81 -4.77
N GLY A 664 -25.38 1.96 -3.74
CA GLY A 664 -24.26 1.77 -2.81
C GLY A 664 -23.28 0.73 -3.35
N VAL A 665 -22.19 0.48 -2.61
CA VAL A 665 -21.18 -0.52 -2.98
C VAL A 665 -20.74 -1.35 -1.79
N ILE A 666 -20.47 -2.64 -2.01
CA ILE A 666 -19.82 -3.53 -1.05
C ILE A 666 -18.37 -3.70 -1.50
N LEU A 667 -17.44 -3.28 -0.66
CA LEU A 667 -16.00 -3.43 -0.86
C LEU A 667 -15.45 -4.51 0.07
N GLU A 668 -14.70 -5.45 -0.48
CA GLU A 668 -14.07 -6.53 0.29
C GLU A 668 -12.75 -6.94 -0.37
N ALA A 669 -11.73 -7.28 0.42
CA ALA A 669 -10.58 -8.00 -0.13
C ALA A 669 -11.02 -9.36 -0.72
N LEU A 670 -10.38 -9.81 -1.80
CA LEU A 670 -10.67 -11.12 -2.41
C LEU A 670 -10.03 -12.23 -1.55
N LEU A 671 -10.74 -12.63 -0.50
CA LEU A 671 -10.30 -13.61 0.49
C LEU A 671 -11.16 -14.88 0.45
N SER A 672 -10.54 -16.01 0.77
CA SER A 672 -11.23 -17.27 1.05
C SER A 672 -12.08 -17.17 2.32
N PRO A 673 -13.01 -18.10 2.58
CA PRO A 673 -13.75 -18.15 3.84
C PRO A 673 -12.87 -18.27 5.10
N MET A 674 -11.61 -18.66 4.96
CA MET A 674 -10.61 -18.69 6.03
C MET A 674 -9.87 -17.36 6.23
N GLY A 675 -10.19 -16.32 5.46
CA GLY A 675 -9.53 -15.00 5.51
C GLY A 675 -8.19 -14.94 4.79
N LEU A 676 -7.81 -15.98 4.03
CA LEU A 676 -6.57 -15.99 3.24
C LEU A 676 -6.79 -15.34 1.86
N PRO A 677 -5.83 -14.58 1.31
CA PRO A 677 -5.92 -14.06 -0.05
C PRO A 677 -6.19 -15.17 -1.06
N CYS A 678 -7.22 -15.01 -1.88
CA CYS A 678 -7.52 -15.95 -2.95
C CYS A 678 -6.54 -15.80 -4.11
N GLN A 679 -5.85 -14.68 -4.25
CA GLN A 679 -4.77 -14.55 -5.23
C GLN A 679 -3.49 -15.21 -4.72
N ALA A 680 -2.79 -15.97 -5.57
CA ALA A 680 -1.49 -16.55 -5.25
C ALA A 680 -0.43 -15.49 -4.91
N PRO A 681 0.46 -15.76 -3.93
CA PRO A 681 1.60 -14.90 -3.66
C PRO A 681 2.59 -14.88 -4.84
N ALA A 682 3.39 -13.84 -5.01
CA ALA A 682 3.67 -12.79 -4.03
C ALA A 682 2.75 -11.57 -4.12
N TRP A 683 2.41 -11.04 -2.94
CA TRP A 683 1.57 -9.85 -2.75
C TRP A 683 2.39 -8.56 -2.56
N GLY A 684 3.72 -8.66 -2.49
CA GLY A 684 4.60 -7.50 -2.39
C GLY A 684 6.05 -7.81 -2.74
N TYR A 685 6.70 -6.82 -3.33
CA TYR A 685 8.08 -6.90 -3.82
C TYR A 685 8.89 -5.68 -3.38
N VAL A 686 10.21 -5.79 -3.52
CA VAL A 686 11.13 -4.66 -3.64
C VAL A 686 11.78 -4.71 -5.01
N ALA A 687 12.05 -3.53 -5.60
CA ALA A 687 12.71 -3.41 -6.87
C ALA A 687 13.52 -2.11 -6.97
N ALA A 688 14.47 -2.08 -7.90
CA ALA A 688 15.07 -0.84 -8.38
C ALA A 688 14.88 -0.66 -9.87
N VAL A 689 14.76 0.59 -10.30
CA VAL A 689 14.62 1.02 -11.69
C VAL A 689 15.80 1.90 -12.06
N ASP A 690 16.43 1.63 -13.20
CA ASP A 690 17.33 2.59 -13.83
C ASP A 690 16.50 3.63 -14.58
N LEU A 691 16.48 4.87 -14.07
CA LEU A 691 15.69 5.96 -14.64
C LEU A 691 16.26 6.50 -15.96
N THR A 692 17.53 6.20 -16.28
CA THR A 692 18.11 6.57 -17.58
C THR A 692 17.62 5.69 -18.73
N THR A 693 17.15 4.48 -18.40
CA THR A 693 16.65 3.49 -19.37
C THR A 693 15.18 3.12 -19.16
N ASN A 694 14.58 3.55 -18.05
CA ASN A 694 13.23 3.21 -17.59
C ASN A 694 13.00 1.71 -17.39
N LYS A 695 14.05 0.95 -17.06
CA LYS A 695 13.98 -0.51 -16.88
C LYS A 695 14.15 -0.90 -15.42
N THR A 696 13.34 -1.87 -14.99
CA THR A 696 13.55 -2.56 -13.71
C THR A 696 14.86 -3.34 -13.78
N LEU A 697 15.80 -3.00 -12.89
CA LEU A 697 17.12 -3.62 -12.78
C LEU A 697 17.04 -4.98 -12.10
N TRP A 698 16.37 -5.00 -10.95
CA TRP A 698 16.15 -6.19 -10.14
C TRP A 698 14.81 -6.06 -9.42
N LYS A 699 14.22 -7.21 -9.09
CA LYS A 699 12.94 -7.31 -8.36
C LYS A 699 12.85 -8.66 -7.66
N HIS A 700 12.49 -8.68 -6.38
CA HIS A 700 12.19 -9.93 -5.66
C HIS A 700 11.16 -9.72 -4.55
N LYS A 701 10.62 -10.83 -4.04
CA LYS A 701 9.60 -10.84 -2.97
C LYS A 701 10.10 -10.10 -1.74
N ASN A 702 9.22 -9.38 -1.07
CA ASN A 702 9.56 -8.61 0.13
C ASN A 702 8.74 -9.04 1.36
N GLY A 703 9.43 -9.30 2.47
CA GLY A 703 8.82 -9.69 3.74
C GLY A 703 8.26 -11.12 3.80
N THR A 704 7.77 -11.46 4.98
CA THR A 704 7.35 -12.81 5.37
C THR A 704 5.94 -12.82 5.98
N VAL A 705 5.33 -13.99 6.10
CA VAL A 705 4.03 -14.16 6.79
C VAL A 705 4.15 -14.42 8.30
N ARG A 706 5.32 -14.12 8.90
CA ARG A 706 5.60 -14.43 10.31
C ARG A 706 4.55 -13.90 11.28
N ASP A 707 4.06 -12.69 11.05
CA ASP A 707 3.12 -11.99 11.93
C ASP A 707 1.66 -12.01 11.42
N SER A 708 1.42 -12.66 10.28
CA SER A 708 0.10 -12.78 9.65
C SER A 708 -0.38 -14.24 9.57
N SER A 709 0.38 -15.19 10.14
CA SER A 709 0.06 -16.61 10.14
C SER A 709 -0.22 -17.12 11.57
N PRO A 710 -1.10 -18.13 11.75
CA PRO A 710 -1.40 -18.68 13.07
C PRO A 710 -0.18 -19.27 13.80
N VAL A 711 0.83 -19.71 13.04
CA VAL A 711 2.11 -20.21 13.57
C VAL A 711 3.21 -19.30 13.02
N PRO A 712 4.00 -18.63 13.86
CA PRO A 712 4.90 -17.55 13.44
C PRO A 712 6.16 -18.05 12.72
N ILE A 713 5.99 -18.61 11.53
CA ILE A 713 7.06 -19.13 10.67
C ILE A 713 7.37 -18.06 9.60
N PRO A 714 8.65 -17.61 9.48
CA PRO A 714 9.03 -16.56 8.55
C PRO A 714 9.17 -17.08 7.11
N LEU A 715 8.06 -17.45 6.49
CA LEU A 715 8.03 -17.89 5.09
C LEU A 715 7.99 -16.67 4.17
N SER A 716 8.98 -16.56 3.27
CA SER A 716 9.09 -15.48 2.28
C SER A 716 8.06 -15.66 1.16
N MET A 717 6.86 -15.16 1.40
CA MET A 717 5.77 -15.17 0.44
C MET A 717 5.67 -13.86 -0.35
N GLY A 718 6.32 -12.78 0.10
CA GLY A 718 6.07 -11.45 -0.42
C GLY A 718 4.75 -10.92 0.12
N VAL A 719 4.81 -10.03 1.10
CA VAL A 719 3.64 -9.44 1.77
C VAL A 719 3.45 -7.99 1.32
N PRO A 720 2.21 -7.46 1.35
CA PRO A 720 1.98 -6.05 1.07
C PRO A 720 2.85 -5.15 1.95
N SER A 721 3.22 -4.01 1.40
CA SER A 721 4.01 -2.98 2.07
C SER A 721 3.33 -1.63 1.89
N LEU A 722 3.11 -0.94 3.00
CA LEU A 722 2.55 0.42 3.05
C LEU A 722 3.56 1.32 3.76
N GLY A 723 3.74 2.56 3.30
CA GLY A 723 4.87 3.41 3.68
C GLY A 723 6.04 3.32 2.71
N GLY A 724 6.79 4.42 2.61
CA GLY A 724 7.81 4.62 1.59
C GLY A 724 9.21 4.15 2.01
N PRO A 725 10.14 4.03 1.05
CA PRO A 725 11.55 3.81 1.32
C PRO A 725 12.33 5.14 1.40
N PHE A 726 13.56 5.10 1.88
CA PHE A 726 14.56 6.14 1.58
C PHE A 726 15.86 5.52 1.07
N THR A 727 16.63 6.29 0.31
CA THR A 727 17.95 5.90 -0.22
C THR A 727 19.05 6.80 0.30
N THR A 728 20.29 6.34 0.25
CA THR A 728 21.48 7.07 0.72
C THR A 728 22.57 7.11 -0.35
N ALA A 729 23.43 8.12 -0.29
CA ALA A 729 24.59 8.25 -1.16
C ALA A 729 25.52 7.03 -1.12
N SER A 730 25.54 6.29 0.00
CA SER A 730 26.33 5.06 0.17
C SER A 730 25.89 3.89 -0.73
N GLY A 731 24.69 3.95 -1.31
CA GLY A 731 24.10 2.84 -2.06
C GLY A 731 23.20 1.92 -1.23
N LEU A 732 22.67 2.41 -0.10
CA LEU A 732 21.66 1.70 0.68
C LEU A 732 20.25 2.28 0.48
N ALA A 733 19.25 1.40 0.48
CA ALA A 733 17.85 1.75 0.71
C ALA A 733 17.35 1.15 2.03
N PHE A 734 16.46 1.86 2.72
CA PHE A 734 15.78 1.37 3.92
C PHE A 734 14.27 1.37 3.73
N LEU A 735 13.59 0.35 4.27
CA LEU A 735 12.15 0.18 4.20
C LEU A 735 11.61 -0.50 5.45
N SER A 736 10.44 -0.07 5.93
CA SER A 736 9.76 -0.61 7.12
C SER A 736 8.27 -0.91 6.91
N GLY A 737 7.81 -0.89 5.67
CA GLY A 737 6.38 -0.95 5.35
C GLY A 737 5.72 -2.33 5.42
N THR A 738 6.50 -3.42 5.54
CA THR A 738 5.98 -4.79 5.46
C THR A 738 5.20 -5.23 6.71
N LEU A 739 4.30 -6.19 6.53
CA LEU A 739 3.43 -6.71 7.60
C LEU A 739 4.17 -7.47 8.72
N ASP A 740 5.41 -7.91 8.48
CA ASP A 740 6.21 -8.71 9.40
C ASP A 740 7.08 -7.88 10.37
N GLN A 741 6.83 -6.58 10.47
CA GLN A 741 7.35 -5.72 11.54
C GLN A 741 8.89 -5.70 11.61
N TYR A 742 9.54 -5.39 10.48
CA TYR A 742 10.98 -5.19 10.39
C TYR A 742 11.31 -3.84 9.74
N LEU A 743 12.41 -3.23 10.16
CA LEU A 743 13.16 -2.26 9.37
C LEU A 743 14.24 -3.02 8.61
N ARG A 744 14.34 -2.83 7.29
CA ARG A 744 15.29 -3.55 6.43
C ARG A 744 16.19 -2.59 5.69
N ALA A 745 17.42 -3.03 5.43
CA ALA A 745 18.38 -2.34 4.57
C ALA A 745 18.72 -3.21 3.35
N TYR A 746 18.73 -2.59 2.17
CA TYR A 746 19.01 -3.23 0.88
C TYR A 746 20.15 -2.52 0.17
N ASP A 747 20.99 -3.29 -0.52
CA ASP A 747 21.89 -2.75 -1.54
C ASP A 747 21.05 -2.31 -2.76
N VAL A 748 21.10 -1.02 -3.11
CA VAL A 748 20.32 -0.49 -4.24
C VAL A 748 20.78 -1.05 -5.58
N LYS A 749 22.03 -1.50 -5.69
CA LYS A 749 22.59 -1.98 -6.95
C LYS A 749 22.03 -3.33 -7.35
N ASN A 750 21.85 -4.25 -6.40
CA ASN A 750 21.50 -5.66 -6.69
C ASN A 750 20.29 -6.19 -5.90
N GLY A 751 19.73 -5.40 -4.99
CA GLY A 751 18.55 -5.75 -4.20
C GLY A 751 18.83 -6.62 -2.97
N LYS A 752 20.07 -7.03 -2.72
CA LYS A 752 20.39 -7.89 -1.59
C LYS A 752 19.99 -7.22 -0.27
N GLN A 753 19.15 -7.90 0.52
CA GLN A 753 18.90 -7.51 1.90
C GLN A 753 20.18 -7.74 2.72
N LEU A 754 20.75 -6.65 3.26
CA LEU A 754 22.02 -6.66 3.99
C LEU A 754 21.83 -6.66 5.51
N TRP A 755 20.68 -6.18 5.98
CA TRP A 755 20.36 -6.10 7.40
C TRP A 755 18.84 -6.06 7.61
N GLU A 756 18.38 -6.57 8.75
CA GLU A 756 17.02 -6.36 9.25
C GLU A 756 17.03 -6.21 10.78
N GLY A 757 16.19 -5.30 11.28
CA GLY A 757 15.94 -5.10 12.72
C GLY A 757 14.47 -5.34 13.03
N ARG A 758 14.18 -6.27 13.95
CA ARG A 758 12.79 -6.58 14.36
C ARG A 758 12.22 -5.42 15.18
N LEU A 759 11.02 -4.97 14.83
CA LEU A 759 10.32 -3.86 15.48
C LEU A 759 9.28 -4.37 16.50
N PRO A 760 8.95 -3.65 17.58
CA PRO A 760 7.97 -4.12 18.56
C PRO A 760 6.50 -4.10 18.08
N ALA A 761 6.23 -3.38 16.98
CA ALA A 761 4.93 -3.14 16.37
C ALA A 761 5.09 -2.94 14.85
N GLY A 762 3.98 -2.81 14.12
CA GLY A 762 4.00 -2.43 12.71
C GLY A 762 4.58 -1.02 12.55
N ALA A 763 5.43 -0.81 11.54
CA ALA A 763 5.89 0.54 11.21
C ALA A 763 4.97 1.17 10.19
N GLN A 764 4.78 0.56 9.02
CA GLN A 764 3.95 1.15 7.94
C GLN A 764 4.25 2.66 7.72
N THR A 765 5.48 3.09 7.97
CA THR A 765 5.96 4.47 7.85
C THR A 765 7.07 4.54 6.80
N THR A 766 7.39 5.75 6.35
CA THR A 766 8.67 6.01 5.70
C THR A 766 9.73 6.22 6.79
N PRO A 767 10.78 5.38 6.88
CA PRO A 767 11.87 5.62 7.81
C PRO A 767 12.71 6.81 7.32
N MET A 768 13.59 7.34 8.17
CA MET A 768 14.43 8.48 7.82
C MET A 768 15.83 8.37 8.44
N THR A 769 16.77 9.22 8.02
CA THR A 769 18.13 9.26 8.57
C THR A 769 18.57 10.69 8.88
N TYR A 770 19.42 10.85 9.88
CA TYR A 770 19.99 12.14 10.28
C TYR A 770 21.40 11.99 10.85
N THR A 771 22.09 13.11 11.04
CA THR A 771 23.35 13.18 11.80
C THR A 771 23.12 13.86 13.14
N GLY A 772 23.57 13.21 14.22
CA GLY A 772 23.56 13.78 15.56
C GLY A 772 24.70 14.79 15.78
N LYS A 773 24.63 15.54 16.87
CA LYS A 773 25.69 16.44 17.37
C LYS A 773 26.99 15.71 17.68
N ASP A 774 26.91 14.41 17.90
CA ASP A 774 28.05 13.49 18.04
C ASP A 774 28.74 13.14 16.72
N GLY A 775 28.22 13.63 15.58
CA GLY A 775 28.74 13.34 14.24
C GLY A 775 28.42 11.93 13.74
N LYS A 776 27.54 11.19 14.43
CA LYS A 776 27.12 9.85 14.02
C LYS A 776 25.86 9.92 13.17
N GLN A 777 25.76 9.03 12.19
CA GLN A 777 24.56 8.83 11.39
C GLN A 777 23.61 7.88 12.13
N TYR A 778 22.34 8.27 12.17
CA TYR A 778 21.26 7.50 12.76
C TYR A 778 20.22 7.16 11.69
N VAL A 779 19.59 5.98 11.80
CA VAL A 779 18.38 5.61 11.05
C VAL A 779 17.22 5.53 12.03
N LEU A 780 16.11 6.18 11.72
CA LEU A 780 14.96 6.34 12.60
C LEU A 780 13.70 5.75 11.96
N VAL A 781 12.88 5.10 12.77
CA VAL A 781 11.59 4.55 12.35
C VAL A 781 10.56 4.72 13.46
N VAL A 782 9.32 5.03 13.07
CA VAL A 782 8.16 4.99 13.95
C VAL A 782 7.49 3.62 13.78
N ALA A 783 7.19 2.95 14.88
CA ALA A 783 6.49 1.68 14.92
C ALA A 783 5.25 1.79 15.80
N GLY A 784 4.16 2.31 15.22
CA GLY A 784 2.89 2.49 15.91
C GLY A 784 1.75 1.56 15.47
N GLY A 785 1.93 0.82 14.36
CA GLY A 785 0.95 -0.12 13.83
C GLY A 785 -0.07 0.54 12.89
N HIS A 786 -0.89 -0.31 12.28
CA HIS A 786 -1.86 0.08 11.26
C HIS A 786 -3.15 -0.74 11.40
N GLY A 787 -4.27 -0.04 11.61
CA GLY A 787 -5.60 -0.65 11.81
C GLY A 787 -6.03 -1.56 10.65
N SER A 788 -6.14 -1.03 9.42
CA SER A 788 -6.62 -1.80 8.26
C SER A 788 -5.74 -2.98 7.84
N LEU A 789 -4.42 -2.87 8.00
CA LEU A 789 -3.51 -3.98 7.71
C LEU A 789 -3.46 -5.02 8.84
N GLY A 790 -4.13 -4.77 9.97
CA GLY A 790 -4.15 -5.66 11.13
C GLY A 790 -2.79 -5.86 11.78
N THR A 791 -1.84 -4.94 11.57
CA THR A 791 -0.52 -5.06 12.17
C THR A 791 -0.58 -4.73 13.66
N LYS A 792 0.36 -5.30 14.41
CA LYS A 792 0.43 -5.07 15.85
C LYS A 792 0.58 -3.58 16.15
N GLN A 793 -0.35 -3.06 16.95
CA GLN A 793 -0.35 -1.67 17.43
C GLN A 793 0.78 -1.42 18.44
N GLY A 794 1.29 -0.18 18.45
CA GLY A 794 2.37 0.27 19.32
C GLY A 794 2.48 1.79 19.33
N ASP A 795 3.54 2.31 19.92
CA ASP A 795 3.77 3.75 20.10
C ASP A 795 5.27 4.10 20.07
N TYR A 796 6.06 3.31 19.34
CA TYR A 796 7.51 3.33 19.45
C TYR A 796 8.15 4.27 18.42
N VAL A 797 9.20 4.96 18.83
CA VAL A 797 10.15 5.66 17.96
C VAL A 797 11.53 5.08 18.25
N ILE A 798 12.20 4.54 17.24
CA ILE A 798 13.43 3.75 17.43
C ILE A 798 14.51 4.28 16.49
N ALA A 799 15.65 4.65 17.08
CA ALA A 799 16.85 5.02 16.33
C ALA A 799 17.87 3.88 16.35
N TYR A 800 18.58 3.72 15.25
CA TYR A 800 19.69 2.78 15.07
C TYR A 800 20.94 3.55 14.66
N LYS A 801 22.11 3.13 15.15
CA LYS A 801 23.41 3.66 14.72
C LYS A 801 24.45 2.54 14.62
N LEU A 802 25.60 2.85 14.03
CA LEU A 802 26.78 1.98 14.15
C LEU A 802 27.31 2.03 15.59
N PRO A 803 27.81 0.89 16.14
CA PRO A 803 28.47 0.88 17.45
C PRO A 803 29.72 1.77 17.43
N ASP A 804 30.07 2.29 18.61
CA ASP A 804 31.18 3.22 18.78
C ASP A 804 32.57 2.58 18.57
#